data_AF-A0A0P4WPB1-F1
#
_entry.id   AF-A0A0P4WPB1-F1
#
_cell.length_a   1.000
_cell.length_b   1.000
_cell.length_c   1.000
_cell.angle_alpha   90.00
_cell.angle_beta   90.00
_cell.angle_gamma   90.00
#
_symmetry.space_group_name_H-M   'P 1'
#
loop_
_entity.id
_entity.type
_entity.pdbx_description
1 polymer ?
#
loop_
_entity_poly.entity_id
_entity_poly.type
_entity_poly.pdbx_seq_one_letter_code
_entity_poly.pdbx_strand_id
1 'polypeptide(L)'
;MYALRGAAPSHRPLALWTTKNFHRREGVGPAGEQRLHRVDCVMEVLRAWFGRAGVGAWRARRQVVWGTCVLVMVGVIYLQYAPSGLLDHPSAPRHRALNTLYSPHEHEMGQQPSERTQVQRVRFVTGGEGSQSGPEGNVDTHVHDDVDNNNNMNSINEEAVPSDPASQQHHLAVEGLQRRVAERRVQEEQVAAGGGNAGEAGAVMLPQQDLPPAGVWGGGQYRYNPYGEPVYGRTDRPNYIPAHRVVHFDLKGAPPKMSALLQLIPWLARQGATAVMLEYEDMFPWRGRLAQVAAKNHYSRKQISGLVAACRSHGLEVIPLVQTFGHLEFALKHERFAHLREVPEIPQALCPSLNESLWLVRALVDQTMALHPGARFLHIGCDEVFQLGECERCRLVVRESLFLQHMKAVARYVRQKYAAVPLVWDDMLRHVSESAMQEAQLGQLVEPMVWVYAEDVYRFVQPSVWSKFGQVFPRVWAASAFKGAFGEQLTVPNVRRHLDNNLNWLDVMSAETAKFTGGFRGLVLTGWQRYDHFAVLCELLPAAMPSLSVNLLAVSHGYFNASVQGQLYQALNCMQTPKYQTWLNLDADPFLWDKFSWCFFPGAPVFKMTARLDATRRDVDAYLERVTRSRAWITDYNRRHNYSSPMRVDEDLEELPARLHSVTLLLKTAREALAEWFDDWTVGEWLEQHIWPLLNRLQTLQREAESMKAVKYWPARPLPLLPELAAFGVSEPSAVDGQGRQEGDGGGGRT
;
A
#
# COMPACT_ATOMS: atom_id res chain seq x y z
N MET A 1 -55.92 35.49 3.53
CA MET A 1 -56.18 36.79 4.18
C MET A 1 -54.85 37.54 4.29
N TYR A 2 -54.83 38.86 4.04
CA TYR A 2 -53.77 39.87 4.21
C TYR A 2 -52.30 39.41 4.37
N ALA A 3 -51.32 39.64 3.48
CA ALA A 3 -51.01 40.70 2.50
C ALA A 3 -50.26 41.95 3.03
N LEU A 4 -49.42 42.54 2.14
CA LEU A 4 -48.65 43.81 2.24
C LEU A 4 -47.30 43.73 2.99
N ARG A 5 -46.26 44.52 2.71
CA ARG A 5 -45.67 45.24 1.53
C ARG A 5 -44.69 46.27 2.13
N GLY A 6 -43.46 46.34 1.61
CA GLY A 6 -42.85 47.65 1.27
C GLY A 6 -41.77 48.28 2.18
N ALA A 7 -40.97 49.10 1.49
CA ALA A 7 -40.12 50.22 1.95
C ALA A 7 -38.76 49.95 2.64
N ALA A 8 -37.68 50.19 1.88
CA ALA A 8 -36.55 51.02 2.33
C ALA A 8 -36.92 52.52 2.10
N PRO A 9 -36.24 53.52 2.70
CA PRO A 9 -35.01 54.05 2.06
C PRO A 9 -33.95 54.75 2.96
N SER A 10 -32.84 55.14 2.30
CA SER A 10 -32.05 56.39 2.44
C SER A 10 -31.04 56.69 3.58
N HIS A 11 -29.77 56.82 3.17
CA HIS A 11 -28.77 57.91 3.41
C HIS A 11 -28.31 58.35 4.84
N ARG A 12 -27.01 58.08 5.15
CA ARG A 12 -25.82 59.00 5.28
C ARG A 12 -25.98 60.44 5.89
N PRO A 13 -24.93 61.14 6.44
CA PRO A 13 -23.46 60.85 6.48
C PRO A 13 -22.61 61.34 7.73
N LEU A 14 -21.28 61.12 7.67
CA LEU A 14 -20.13 62.02 8.03
C LEU A 14 -19.77 62.51 9.47
N ALA A 15 -18.47 62.33 9.78
CA ALA A 15 -17.47 63.22 10.46
C ALA A 15 -16.68 62.48 11.57
N LEU A 16 -15.35 62.23 11.52
CA LEU A 16 -14.15 63.09 11.50
C LEU A 16 -13.90 63.92 12.77
N TRP A 17 -12.75 63.68 13.43
CA TRP A 17 -11.78 64.60 14.09
C TRP A 17 -10.73 63.74 14.87
N THR A 18 -9.48 63.56 14.42
CA THR A 18 -8.26 64.41 14.48
C THR A 18 -7.41 64.35 15.77
N THR A 19 -6.32 63.57 15.70
CA THR A 19 -4.92 63.85 16.10
C THR A 19 -4.57 64.61 17.39
N LYS A 20 -3.59 64.07 18.14
CA LYS A 20 -2.47 64.87 18.70
C LYS A 20 -1.18 64.05 18.88
N ASN A 21 -0.03 64.69 18.65
CA ASN A 21 1.33 64.13 18.68
C ASN A 21 1.96 64.17 20.08
N PHE A 22 3.03 63.39 20.29
CA PHE A 22 4.19 63.85 21.08
C PHE A 22 5.55 63.35 20.53
N HIS A 23 6.55 64.22 20.63
CA HIS A 23 7.98 64.09 20.29
C HIS A 23 8.78 63.34 21.41
N ARG A 24 10.08 62.98 21.36
CA ARG A 24 11.19 62.86 20.35
C ARG A 24 12.48 62.44 21.12
N ARG A 25 13.38 61.63 20.53
CA ARG A 25 14.87 61.53 20.71
C ARG A 25 15.32 60.17 20.12
N GLU A 26 16.17 60.02 19.10
CA GLU A 26 17.51 60.54 18.71
C GLU A 26 18.72 59.72 19.21
N GLY A 27 19.68 59.50 18.28
CA GLY A 27 20.78 58.53 18.31
C GLY A 27 20.51 57.40 17.30
N VAL A 28 21.28 57.15 16.24
CA VAL A 28 22.75 57.22 16.04
C VAL A 28 23.13 57.80 14.65
N GLY A 29 24.38 58.25 14.51
CA GLY A 29 24.98 58.85 13.31
C GLY A 29 25.45 57.89 12.19
N PRO A 30 26.30 58.36 11.23
CA PRO A 30 26.09 58.00 9.82
C PRO A 30 27.15 57.11 9.15
N ALA A 31 26.67 56.25 8.25
CA ALA A 31 27.36 55.76 7.04
C ALA A 31 26.28 55.30 6.03
N GLY A 32 25.94 56.11 5.02
CA GLY A 32 26.54 55.96 3.68
C GLY A 32 25.83 54.85 2.88
N GLU A 33 24.54 54.95 2.56
CA GLU A 33 23.97 55.87 1.55
C GLU A 33 24.51 55.67 0.12
N GLN A 34 24.41 54.44 -0.41
CA GLN A 34 24.57 54.16 -1.85
C GLN A 34 23.71 52.98 -2.36
N ARG A 35 22.39 52.96 -2.03
CA ARG A 35 21.48 51.93 -2.59
C ARG A 35 20.01 52.31 -2.86
N LEU A 36 19.57 53.54 -2.57
CA LEU A 36 18.16 53.95 -2.75
C LEU A 36 17.86 54.76 -4.01
N HIS A 37 18.85 55.33 -4.71
CA HIS A 37 18.61 56.16 -5.90
C HIS A 37 18.26 55.41 -7.21
N ARG A 38 18.11 54.08 -7.19
CA ARG A 38 17.78 53.27 -8.39
C ARG A 38 16.33 52.79 -8.47
N VAL A 39 15.50 52.99 -7.45
CA VAL A 39 14.10 52.49 -7.43
C VAL A 39 13.12 53.53 -7.99
N ASP A 40 13.28 54.80 -7.65
CA ASP A 40 12.32 55.85 -8.05
C ASP A 40 12.32 56.14 -9.57
N CYS A 41 13.48 56.02 -10.23
CA CYS A 41 13.60 56.20 -11.69
C CYS A 41 12.80 55.15 -12.48
N VAL A 42 12.67 53.92 -11.96
CA VAL A 42 11.89 52.85 -12.60
C VAL A 42 10.37 53.10 -12.45
N MET A 43 9.95 53.67 -11.31
CA MET A 43 8.53 53.92 -11.04
C MET A 43 7.97 55.13 -11.81
N GLU A 44 8.77 56.13 -12.13
CA GLU A 44 8.35 57.22 -13.04
C GLU A 44 8.22 56.76 -14.50
N VAL A 45 9.17 55.97 -15.01
CA VAL A 45 9.11 55.40 -16.37
C VAL A 45 7.87 54.52 -16.55
N LEU A 46 7.50 53.73 -15.54
CA LEU A 46 6.29 52.92 -15.57
C LEU A 46 5.00 53.78 -15.54
N ARG A 47 4.96 54.88 -14.77
CA ARG A 47 3.81 55.81 -14.80
C ARG A 47 3.65 56.51 -16.14
N ALA A 48 4.75 56.88 -16.81
CA ALA A 48 4.73 57.45 -18.15
C ALA A 48 4.23 56.45 -19.21
N TRP A 49 4.49 55.15 -19.05
CA TRP A 49 4.11 54.12 -20.04
C TRP A 49 2.63 53.69 -19.98
N PHE A 50 1.98 53.81 -18.82
CA PHE A 50 0.57 53.44 -18.62
C PHE A 50 -0.41 54.62 -18.69
N GLY A 51 0.08 55.87 -18.78
CA GLY A 51 -0.74 57.06 -18.93
C GLY A 51 -1.19 57.32 -20.37
N ARG A 52 -2.45 56.96 -20.69
CA ARG A 52 -3.22 57.28 -21.92
C ARG A 52 -2.94 56.40 -23.17
N ALA A 53 -3.59 55.22 -23.23
CA ALA A 53 -3.99 54.60 -24.50
C ALA A 53 -5.23 53.71 -24.33
N GLY A 54 -6.14 53.73 -25.30
CA GLY A 54 -7.46 53.06 -25.21
C GLY A 54 -7.46 51.54 -25.43
N VAL A 55 -8.60 50.92 -25.11
CA VAL A 55 -8.85 49.47 -24.97
C VAL A 55 -8.51 48.62 -26.22
N GLY A 56 -8.38 49.22 -27.41
CA GLY A 56 -8.01 48.51 -28.64
C GLY A 56 -6.58 47.97 -28.69
N ALA A 57 -5.61 48.65 -28.05
CA ALA A 57 -4.18 48.31 -28.18
C ALA A 57 -3.72 47.10 -27.34
N TRP A 58 -4.58 46.59 -26.45
CA TRP A 58 -4.19 45.59 -25.44
C TRP A 58 -4.01 44.17 -25.98
N ARG A 59 -4.65 43.82 -27.11
CA ARG A 59 -4.57 42.47 -27.71
C ARG A 59 -3.24 42.18 -28.41
N ALA A 60 -2.63 43.17 -29.07
CA ALA A 60 -1.39 42.98 -29.83
C ALA A 60 -0.12 42.88 -28.93
N ARG A 61 -0.11 43.57 -27.78
CA ARG A 61 1.08 43.62 -26.90
C ARG A 61 1.21 42.41 -25.96
N ARG A 62 0.16 41.61 -25.78
CA ARG A 62 0.15 40.49 -24.83
C ARG A 62 1.11 39.35 -25.21
N GLN A 63 1.28 39.06 -26.50
CA GLN A 63 2.20 38.00 -26.95
C GLN A 63 3.69 38.39 -26.82
N VAL A 64 4.03 39.65 -27.07
CA VAL A 64 5.42 40.14 -26.95
C VAL A 64 5.91 40.11 -25.49
N VAL A 65 5.05 40.50 -24.55
CA VAL A 65 5.35 40.45 -23.11
C VAL A 65 5.47 39.01 -22.61
N TRP A 66 4.58 38.10 -23.05
CA TRP A 66 4.70 36.69 -22.68
C TRP A 66 5.97 36.03 -23.24
N GLY A 67 6.31 36.30 -24.51
CA GLY A 67 7.53 35.79 -25.14
C GLY A 67 8.80 36.27 -24.45
N THR A 68 8.86 37.54 -24.05
CA THR A 68 10.03 38.08 -23.30
C THR A 68 10.13 37.52 -21.88
N CYS A 69 9.03 37.35 -21.15
CA CYS A 69 9.06 36.70 -19.83
C CYS A 69 9.52 35.23 -19.90
N VAL A 70 9.09 34.47 -20.92
CA VAL A 70 9.53 33.08 -21.12
C VAL A 70 11.01 33.02 -21.49
N LEU A 71 11.50 33.87 -22.40
CA LEU A 71 12.92 33.93 -22.77
C LEU A 71 13.82 34.30 -21.57
N VAL A 72 13.38 35.21 -20.70
CA VAL A 72 14.12 35.55 -19.48
C VAL A 72 14.15 34.38 -18.48
N MET A 73 13.04 33.66 -18.26
CA MET A 73 13.07 32.45 -17.41
C MET A 73 13.97 31.35 -17.98
N VAL A 74 13.91 31.08 -19.29
CA VAL A 74 14.78 30.08 -19.93
C VAL A 74 16.25 30.49 -19.83
N GLY A 75 16.57 31.79 -19.99
CA GLY A 75 17.93 32.31 -19.79
C GLY A 75 18.45 32.17 -18.36
N VAL A 76 17.60 32.41 -17.35
CA VAL A 76 17.96 32.23 -15.93
C VAL A 76 18.17 30.75 -15.58
N ILE A 77 17.31 29.86 -16.09
CA ILE A 77 17.46 28.41 -15.89
C ILE A 77 18.73 27.90 -16.58
N TYR A 78 19.02 28.34 -17.80
CA TYR A 78 20.24 27.98 -18.51
C TYR A 78 21.51 28.45 -17.77
N LEU A 79 21.49 29.65 -17.18
CA LEU A 79 22.59 30.17 -16.36
C LEU A 79 22.74 29.49 -14.99
N GLN A 80 21.68 28.89 -14.43
CA GLN A 80 21.75 28.15 -13.16
C GLN A 80 22.17 26.68 -13.31
N TYR A 81 22.04 26.09 -14.51
CA TYR A 81 22.26 24.65 -14.74
C TYR A 81 23.29 24.31 -15.83
N ALA A 82 23.99 25.30 -16.40
CA ALA A 82 25.11 25.03 -17.32
C ALA A 82 26.33 24.45 -16.57
N PRO A 83 26.91 23.33 -17.03
CA PRO A 83 28.16 22.81 -16.46
C PRO A 83 29.32 23.78 -16.67
N SER A 84 30.21 23.89 -15.68
CA SER A 84 31.41 24.74 -15.75
C SER A 84 32.36 24.25 -16.84
N GLY A 85 32.36 24.91 -18.00
CA GLY A 85 33.22 24.52 -19.12
C GLY A 85 33.01 25.25 -20.45
N LEU A 86 31.98 26.11 -20.60
CA LEU A 86 31.82 26.99 -21.76
C LEU A 86 32.05 28.45 -21.39
N LEU A 87 33.27 28.94 -21.60
CA LEU A 87 33.65 30.27 -22.10
C LEU A 87 35.15 30.50 -21.88
N ASP A 88 35.98 30.07 -22.84
CA ASP A 88 37.37 30.55 -22.95
C ASP A 88 37.66 30.90 -24.41
N HIS A 89 38.38 32.01 -24.63
CA HIS A 89 38.60 32.62 -25.95
C HIS A 89 39.94 32.18 -26.60
N PRO A 90 40.12 32.36 -27.93
CA PRO A 90 41.08 31.59 -28.71
C PRO A 90 42.45 32.26 -28.93
N SER A 91 43.51 31.46 -29.06
CA SER A 91 44.63 31.69 -29.99
C SER A 91 45.37 30.38 -30.33
N ALA A 92 45.80 30.23 -31.59
CA ALA A 92 46.60 29.10 -32.11
C ALA A 92 48.13 29.36 -31.92
N PRO A 93 49.12 28.52 -32.35
CA PRO A 93 49.02 27.42 -33.33
C PRO A 93 49.96 26.16 -33.24
N ARG A 94 49.65 25.15 -34.07
CA ARG A 94 50.53 24.12 -34.72
C ARG A 94 51.45 23.20 -33.87
N HIS A 95 51.31 21.87 -34.04
CA HIS A 95 52.04 21.09 -35.07
C HIS A 95 51.54 19.63 -35.24
N ARG A 96 52.01 18.94 -36.30
CA ARG A 96 51.59 17.60 -36.80
C ARG A 96 52.29 16.40 -36.12
N ALA A 97 51.59 15.26 -36.04
CA ALA A 97 51.99 13.91 -36.55
C ALA A 97 50.82 12.93 -36.30
N LEU A 98 50.15 12.34 -37.31
CA LEU A 98 50.53 11.26 -38.26
C LEU A 98 50.40 9.82 -37.69
N ASN A 99 49.51 9.05 -38.34
CA ASN A 99 49.58 7.60 -38.61
C ASN A 99 49.37 6.61 -37.42
N THR A 100 48.79 5.41 -37.59
CA THR A 100 48.05 4.76 -38.72
C THR A 100 47.23 3.54 -38.23
N LEU A 101 46.12 3.25 -38.91
CA LEU A 101 45.62 1.93 -39.37
C LEU A 101 46.02 0.63 -38.59
N TYR A 102 45.04 -0.21 -38.21
CA TYR A 102 44.60 -1.35 -39.05
C TYR A 102 43.41 -2.13 -38.43
N SER A 103 42.70 -2.86 -39.30
CA SER A 103 41.62 -3.85 -39.11
C SER A 103 41.62 -4.70 -40.42
N PRO A 104 40.94 -5.86 -40.61
CA PRO A 104 40.23 -6.82 -39.74
C PRO A 104 40.71 -8.30 -39.96
N HIS A 105 39.86 -9.30 -39.59
CA HIS A 105 39.60 -10.63 -40.22
C HIS A 105 39.86 -11.94 -39.42
N GLU A 106 38.75 -12.69 -39.25
CA GLU A 106 38.50 -14.13 -39.59
C GLU A 106 38.99 -15.36 -38.78
N HIS A 107 38.08 -16.38 -38.78
CA HIS A 107 38.27 -17.86 -38.74
C HIS A 107 39.00 -18.47 -37.49
N GLU A 108 38.77 -19.71 -37.00
CA GLU A 108 37.74 -20.75 -37.19
C GLU A 108 37.73 -21.77 -36.00
N MET A 109 36.88 -22.80 -36.08
CA MET A 109 36.78 -24.07 -35.32
C MET A 109 37.92 -24.55 -34.38
N GLY A 110 37.57 -25.26 -33.28
CA GLY A 110 38.51 -26.19 -32.63
C GLY A 110 38.16 -26.85 -31.27
N GLN A 111 37.42 -27.97 -31.29
CA GLN A 111 37.56 -29.22 -30.48
C GLN A 111 37.66 -29.25 -28.91
N GLN A 112 36.98 -30.27 -28.36
CA GLN A 112 37.05 -30.92 -27.02
C GLN A 112 38.36 -31.75 -26.81
N PRO A 113 38.53 -32.61 -25.75
CA PRO A 113 38.21 -32.55 -24.31
C PRO A 113 39.40 -32.98 -23.39
N SER A 114 39.24 -32.96 -22.05
CA SER A 114 39.93 -33.75 -20.96
C SER A 114 39.97 -32.95 -19.64
N GLU A 115 40.18 -33.47 -18.43
CA GLU A 115 40.05 -34.84 -17.88
C GLU A 115 39.71 -34.80 -16.37
N ARG A 116 39.42 -35.98 -15.80
CA ARG A 116 39.13 -36.32 -14.40
C ARG A 116 40.16 -35.84 -13.35
N THR A 117 39.67 -35.62 -12.12
CA THR A 117 40.32 -36.19 -10.91
C THR A 117 39.29 -36.64 -9.86
N GLN A 118 39.45 -37.84 -9.31
CA GLN A 118 38.74 -38.34 -8.11
C GLN A 118 39.65 -38.25 -6.88
N VAL A 119 39.10 -38.01 -5.68
CA VAL A 119 39.72 -38.44 -4.41
C VAL A 119 38.67 -38.97 -3.41
N GLN A 120 39.08 -39.96 -2.62
CA GLN A 120 38.35 -40.75 -1.60
C GLN A 120 39.16 -40.72 -0.28
N ARG A 121 38.68 -41.01 0.93
CA ARG A 121 37.39 -41.54 1.47
C ARG A 121 37.40 -41.33 3.00
N VAL A 122 36.26 -41.14 3.69
CA VAL A 122 36.13 -41.57 5.11
C VAL A 122 34.75 -42.18 5.37
N ARG A 123 34.73 -43.26 6.18
CA ARG A 123 33.56 -44.09 6.53
C ARG A 123 33.78 -44.58 7.97
N PHE A 124 32.75 -44.59 8.84
CA PHE A 124 32.77 -45.35 10.10
C PHE A 124 31.41 -46.00 10.43
N VAL A 125 31.49 -47.16 11.09
CA VAL A 125 30.53 -48.30 11.20
C VAL A 125 31.02 -49.16 12.39
N THR A 126 30.26 -49.81 13.31
CA THR A 126 28.83 -50.21 13.48
C THR A 126 28.43 -50.21 14.97
N GLY A 127 27.12 -50.29 15.29
CA GLY A 127 26.61 -50.94 16.52
C GLY A 127 25.21 -50.44 16.94
N GLY A 128 24.23 -51.27 17.32
CA GLY A 128 24.15 -52.74 17.38
C GLY A 128 23.26 -53.21 18.55
N GLU A 129 22.31 -54.13 18.28
CA GLU A 129 21.42 -54.81 19.27
C GLU A 129 20.34 -53.91 19.95
N GLY A 130 19.12 -54.37 20.28
CA GLY A 130 18.42 -55.61 19.91
C GLY A 130 17.22 -55.94 20.84
N SER A 131 16.05 -56.32 20.28
CA SER A 131 14.89 -56.98 20.97
C SER A 131 14.13 -56.16 22.07
N GLN A 132 12.90 -56.44 22.52
CA GLN A 132 11.85 -57.41 22.13
C GLN A 132 10.43 -56.94 22.60
N SER A 133 9.41 -57.35 21.85
CA SER A 133 7.96 -57.56 22.17
C SER A 133 7.34 -57.20 23.55
N GLY A 134 6.11 -56.66 23.51
CA GLY A 134 4.97 -57.22 24.28
C GLY A 134 4.33 -56.35 25.38
N PRO A 135 3.09 -56.69 25.83
CA PRO A 135 1.94 -55.83 25.50
C PRO A 135 0.96 -55.52 26.66
N GLU A 136 -0.14 -54.83 26.33
CA GLU A 136 -1.43 -54.75 27.05
C GLU A 136 -1.52 -53.97 28.38
N GLY A 137 -2.65 -53.26 28.56
CA GLY A 137 -2.95 -52.43 29.73
C GLY A 137 -4.16 -51.51 29.47
N ASN A 138 -5.37 -52.05 29.64
CA ASN A 138 -6.65 -51.38 29.42
C ASN A 138 -7.14 -50.60 30.68
N VAL A 139 -8.39 -50.07 30.65
CA VAL A 139 -9.16 -49.42 31.75
C VAL A 139 -8.93 -47.88 31.78
N ASP A 140 -9.86 -47.04 31.32
CA ASP A 140 -11.18 -46.64 31.91
C ASP A 140 -11.02 -45.85 33.24
N THR A 141 -11.84 -44.87 33.64
CA THR A 141 -12.89 -44.03 33.02
C THR A 141 -13.17 -42.83 33.96
N HIS A 142 -13.99 -41.86 33.51
CA HIS A 142 -14.73 -40.84 34.32
C HIS A 142 -13.89 -39.77 35.07
N VAL A 143 -14.05 -38.46 34.83
CA VAL A 143 -15.25 -37.60 34.95
C VAL A 143 -15.72 -37.41 36.39
N HIS A 144 -15.46 -36.24 36.96
CA HIS A 144 -16.54 -35.37 37.47
C HIS A 144 -16.11 -33.91 37.62
N ASP A 145 -17.08 -33.01 37.42
CA ASP A 145 -17.00 -31.56 37.60
C ASP A 145 -17.08 -31.11 39.07
N ASP A 146 -16.69 -29.86 39.34
CA ASP A 146 -17.27 -28.85 40.28
C ASP A 146 -16.20 -27.73 40.44
N VAL A 147 -16.38 -26.43 40.11
CA VAL A 147 -17.41 -25.45 40.52
C VAL A 147 -17.46 -25.33 42.05
N ASP A 148 -16.92 -24.30 42.73
CA ASP A 148 -17.33 -22.90 42.59
C ASP A 148 -16.45 -21.88 43.38
N ASN A 149 -16.67 -20.58 43.12
CA ASN A 149 -16.58 -19.41 44.03
C ASN A 149 -15.26 -18.74 44.55
N ASN A 150 -15.06 -17.50 44.05
CA ASN A 150 -14.90 -16.21 44.78
C ASN A 150 -13.62 -15.78 45.55
N ASN A 151 -13.14 -14.60 45.13
CA ASN A 151 -12.67 -13.43 45.91
C ASN A 151 -11.69 -13.63 47.09
N ASN A 152 -10.48 -13.08 46.95
CA ASN A 152 -10.18 -11.80 47.63
C ASN A 152 -8.98 -11.03 47.02
N MET A 153 -8.94 -9.72 47.24
CA MET A 153 -7.75 -8.88 47.02
C MET A 153 -6.76 -9.05 48.19
N ASN A 154 -5.46 -9.09 47.91
CA ASN A 154 -4.51 -8.07 48.41
C ASN A 154 -3.06 -8.27 47.94
N SER A 155 -2.29 -7.19 48.03
CA SER A 155 -0.89 -7.03 47.63
C SER A 155 0.09 -8.02 48.24
N ILE A 156 1.07 -8.45 47.44
CA ILE A 156 2.39 -8.91 47.92
C ILE A 156 3.47 -8.25 47.06
N ASN A 157 4.57 -7.84 47.69
CA ASN A 157 5.69 -7.11 47.08
C ASN A 157 6.52 -7.97 46.12
N GLU A 158 7.34 -7.30 45.33
CA GLU A 158 8.41 -7.89 44.52
C GLU A 158 9.46 -8.56 45.43
N GLU A 159 9.69 -9.86 45.25
CA GLU A 159 10.97 -10.52 45.56
C GLU A 159 11.39 -11.37 44.36
N ALA A 160 12.70 -11.46 44.13
CA ALA A 160 13.28 -11.90 42.86
C ALA A 160 13.15 -13.41 42.60
N VAL A 161 12.74 -13.77 41.38
CA VAL A 161 12.75 -15.14 40.87
C VAL A 161 14.11 -15.45 40.21
N PRO A 162 14.75 -16.62 40.44
CA PRO A 162 16.01 -16.97 39.79
C PRO A 162 15.83 -17.18 38.28
N SER A 163 16.83 -16.76 37.50
CA SER A 163 16.83 -16.90 36.03
C SER A 163 16.93 -18.38 35.60
N ASP A 164 15.94 -18.86 34.86
CA ASP A 164 15.95 -20.18 34.23
C ASP A 164 16.99 -20.24 33.08
N PRO A 165 17.98 -21.17 33.11
CA PRO A 165 18.95 -21.36 32.04
C PRO A 165 18.35 -21.56 30.65
N ALA A 166 17.15 -22.16 30.54
CA ALA A 166 16.49 -22.41 29.26
C ALA A 166 16.09 -21.09 28.55
N SER A 167 15.68 -20.07 29.32
CA SER A 167 15.31 -18.75 28.78
C SER A 167 16.52 -18.00 28.21
N GLN A 168 17.66 -18.03 28.90
CA GLN A 168 18.91 -17.44 28.41
C GLN A 168 19.42 -18.16 27.17
N GLN A 169 19.32 -19.49 27.13
CA GLN A 169 19.73 -20.28 25.97
C GLN A 169 18.83 -20.01 24.75
N HIS A 170 17.53 -19.74 24.95
CA HIS A 170 16.63 -19.30 23.89
C HIS A 170 16.93 -17.87 23.41
N HIS A 171 17.21 -16.92 24.32
CA HIS A 171 17.59 -15.55 23.97
C HIS A 171 18.91 -15.51 23.17
N LEU A 172 19.93 -16.24 23.61
CA LEU A 172 21.21 -16.36 22.89
C LEU A 172 21.05 -17.05 21.53
N ALA A 173 20.11 -17.98 21.38
CA ALA A 173 19.79 -18.57 20.08
C ALA A 173 19.12 -17.56 19.13
N VAL A 174 18.23 -16.69 19.64
CA VAL A 174 17.57 -15.63 18.87
C VAL A 174 18.56 -14.53 18.47
N GLU A 175 19.40 -14.04 19.39
CA GLU A 175 20.46 -13.08 19.08
C GLU A 175 21.49 -13.67 18.09
N GLY A 176 21.86 -14.94 18.28
CA GLY A 176 22.73 -15.67 17.36
C GLY A 176 22.10 -15.92 15.99
N LEU A 177 20.77 -15.89 15.86
CA LEU A 177 20.07 -15.94 14.58
C LEU A 177 20.04 -14.54 13.94
N GLN A 178 19.71 -13.50 14.72
CA GLN A 178 19.70 -12.11 14.27
C GLN A 178 21.07 -11.63 13.78
N ARG A 179 22.17 -12.01 14.46
CA ARG A 179 23.54 -11.77 13.96
C ARG A 179 23.80 -12.46 12.63
N ARG A 180 23.45 -13.75 12.48
CA ARG A 180 23.64 -14.49 11.23
C ARG A 180 22.80 -13.95 10.07
N VAL A 181 21.62 -13.38 10.34
CA VAL A 181 20.82 -12.66 9.34
C VAL A 181 21.46 -11.32 8.97
N ALA A 182 21.96 -10.55 9.94
CA ALA A 182 22.67 -9.29 9.67
C ALA A 182 23.99 -9.51 8.90
N GLU A 183 24.76 -10.54 9.26
CA GLU A 183 26.01 -10.93 8.59
C GLU A 183 25.77 -11.36 7.14
N ARG A 184 24.70 -12.12 6.86
CA ARG A 184 24.29 -12.43 5.47
C ARG A 184 23.88 -11.19 4.69
N ARG A 185 23.12 -10.27 5.30
CA ARG A 185 22.69 -9.04 4.65
C ARG A 185 23.88 -8.16 4.23
N VAL A 186 24.91 -8.08 5.07
CA VAL A 186 26.18 -7.40 4.74
C VAL A 186 26.96 -8.13 3.64
N GLN A 187 26.94 -9.47 3.61
CA GLN A 187 27.55 -10.23 2.51
C GLN A 187 26.79 -10.07 1.19
N GLU A 188 25.47 -10.02 1.21
CA GLU A 188 24.61 -9.79 0.03
C GLU A 188 24.82 -8.37 -0.53
N GLU A 189 24.91 -7.34 0.32
CA GLU A 189 25.28 -5.97 -0.08
C GLU A 189 26.69 -5.88 -0.68
N GLN A 190 27.65 -6.65 -0.16
CA GLN A 190 29.03 -6.70 -0.70
C GLN A 190 29.12 -7.48 -2.03
N VAL A 191 28.30 -8.51 -2.23
CA VAL A 191 28.21 -9.25 -3.51
C VAL A 191 27.50 -8.41 -4.58
N ALA A 192 26.45 -7.67 -4.22
CA ALA A 192 25.76 -6.74 -5.12
C ALA A 192 26.67 -5.62 -5.65
N ALA A 193 27.70 -5.23 -4.89
CA ALA A 193 28.70 -4.24 -5.31
C ALA A 193 29.80 -4.80 -6.24
N GLY A 194 29.89 -6.12 -6.43
CA GLY A 194 31.06 -6.78 -7.05
C GLY A 194 30.80 -7.65 -8.29
N GLY A 195 29.54 -7.93 -8.66
CA GLY A 195 29.20 -8.88 -9.74
C GLY A 195 28.32 -8.29 -10.84
N GLY A 196 28.80 -8.31 -12.09
CA GLY A 196 28.03 -7.87 -13.25
C GLY A 196 27.18 -8.99 -13.88
N ASN A 197 25.98 -8.64 -14.38
CA ASN A 197 25.09 -9.43 -15.23
C ASN A 197 24.73 -10.85 -14.76
N ALA A 198 23.74 -10.93 -13.86
CA ALA A 198 22.75 -12.00 -13.85
C ALA A 198 21.36 -11.39 -13.58
N GLY A 199 20.35 -11.77 -14.36
CA GLY A 199 19.02 -11.16 -14.29
C GLY A 199 18.06 -11.96 -13.40
N GLU A 200 17.76 -11.43 -12.21
CA GLU A 200 16.64 -11.89 -11.38
C GLU A 200 15.67 -10.72 -11.15
N ALA A 201 14.52 -10.78 -11.80
CA ALA A 201 13.43 -9.83 -11.59
C ALA A 201 12.49 -10.36 -10.50
N GLY A 202 12.82 -10.08 -9.24
CA GLY A 202 11.89 -10.28 -8.13
C GLY A 202 10.70 -9.32 -8.27
N ALA A 203 9.50 -9.85 -8.49
CA ALA A 203 8.27 -9.08 -8.55
C ALA A 203 7.78 -8.71 -7.13
N VAL A 204 8.57 -7.90 -6.42
CA VAL A 204 8.06 -7.12 -5.29
C VAL A 204 7.22 -5.99 -5.86
N MET A 205 6.10 -5.64 -5.20
CA MET A 205 5.36 -4.40 -5.44
C MET A 205 6.24 -3.18 -5.08
N LEU A 206 7.17 -2.84 -5.98
CA LEU A 206 8.02 -1.67 -5.81
C LEU A 206 7.15 -0.40 -5.84
N PRO A 207 7.28 0.49 -4.84
CA PRO A 207 6.72 1.83 -4.91
C PRO A 207 7.15 2.52 -6.20
N GLN A 208 6.24 3.27 -6.82
CA GLN A 208 6.40 3.88 -8.15
C GLN A 208 7.58 4.87 -8.28
N GLN A 209 8.30 5.16 -7.20
CA GLN A 209 9.39 6.13 -7.13
C GLN A 209 10.76 5.55 -7.52
N ASP A 210 10.96 4.23 -7.45
CA ASP A 210 12.30 3.60 -7.60
C ASP A 210 12.54 2.91 -8.97
N LEU A 211 11.69 3.18 -9.97
CA LEU A 211 11.86 2.64 -11.33
C LEU A 211 12.46 3.69 -12.28
N PRO A 212 13.47 3.34 -13.10
CA PRO A 212 14.09 4.29 -14.03
C PRO A 212 13.09 4.82 -15.06
N PRO A 213 13.27 6.06 -15.56
CA PRO A 213 12.37 6.67 -16.51
C PRO A 213 12.28 5.86 -17.81
N ALA A 214 11.07 5.81 -18.39
CA ALA A 214 10.76 4.93 -19.52
C ALA A 214 11.68 5.19 -20.72
N GLY A 215 12.43 4.16 -21.12
CA GLY A 215 13.18 4.16 -22.38
C GLY A 215 12.23 4.21 -23.58
N VAL A 216 12.55 5.07 -24.56
CA VAL A 216 11.75 5.22 -25.79
C VAL A 216 11.87 3.95 -26.63
N TRP A 217 10.85 3.09 -26.56
CA TRP A 217 10.74 1.91 -27.41
C TRP A 217 10.28 2.29 -28.83
N GLY A 218 11.22 2.23 -29.78
CA GLY A 218 10.93 2.37 -31.21
C GLY A 218 10.56 1.02 -31.83
N GLY A 219 9.27 0.68 -31.90
CA GLY A 219 8.82 -0.56 -32.53
C GLY A 219 7.31 -0.74 -32.66
N GLY A 220 6.76 -0.41 -33.83
CA GLY A 220 5.39 -0.76 -34.24
C GLY A 220 4.32 0.29 -33.93
N GLN A 221 3.35 0.45 -34.85
CA GLN A 221 2.19 1.34 -34.71
C GLN A 221 1.11 0.75 -33.78
N TYR A 222 1.44 0.51 -32.51
CA TYR A 222 0.41 0.40 -31.48
C TYR A 222 0.00 1.80 -31.06
N ARG A 223 -1.31 2.07 -30.95
CA ARG A 223 -1.86 3.36 -30.45
C ARG A 223 -1.71 3.45 -28.92
N TYR A 224 -0.47 3.36 -28.46
CA TYR A 224 -0.06 3.72 -27.10
C TYR A 224 -0.45 5.18 -26.82
N ASN A 225 -0.88 5.46 -25.59
CA ASN A 225 -1.14 6.81 -25.10
C ASN A 225 -0.08 7.19 -24.05
N PRO A 226 1.16 7.52 -24.47
CA PRO A 226 2.24 7.88 -23.53
C PRO A 226 1.96 9.12 -22.68
N TYR A 227 0.97 9.93 -23.05
CA TYR A 227 0.83 11.31 -22.59
C TYR A 227 -0.54 11.62 -21.98
N GLY A 228 -1.17 10.65 -21.30
CA GLY A 228 -2.26 10.92 -20.37
C GLY A 228 -3.46 11.68 -20.95
N GLU A 229 -3.64 11.69 -22.27
CA GLU A 229 -4.83 12.21 -22.93
C GLU A 229 -6.02 11.46 -22.33
N PRO A 230 -6.94 12.12 -21.61
CA PRO A 230 -7.96 11.42 -20.86
C PRO A 230 -8.75 10.51 -21.78
N VAL A 231 -8.84 9.22 -21.42
CA VAL A 231 -9.59 8.22 -22.20
C VAL A 231 -11.08 8.59 -22.30
N TYR A 232 -11.53 9.49 -21.43
CA TYR A 232 -12.81 10.19 -21.43
C TYR A 232 -13.04 11.01 -22.72
N GLY A 233 -13.58 10.37 -23.76
CA GLY A 233 -14.23 11.06 -24.88
C GLY A 233 -13.82 10.65 -26.29
N ARG A 234 -12.90 9.69 -26.47
CA ARG A 234 -12.58 9.17 -27.80
C ARG A 234 -13.65 8.18 -28.27
N THR A 235 -14.41 8.57 -29.28
CA THR A 235 -15.47 7.76 -29.91
C THR A 235 -14.98 7.00 -31.16
N ASP A 236 -13.68 7.06 -31.48
CA ASP A 236 -13.08 6.44 -32.67
C ASP A 236 -12.62 4.98 -32.46
N ARG A 237 -13.05 4.35 -31.36
CA ARG A 237 -12.65 2.99 -30.95
C ARG A 237 -13.87 2.07 -30.82
N PRO A 238 -13.74 0.77 -31.09
CA PRO A 238 -14.78 -0.19 -30.78
C PRO A 238 -14.97 -0.28 -29.25
N ASN A 239 -16.16 0.03 -28.75
CA ASN A 239 -16.49 -0.14 -27.34
C ASN A 239 -16.46 -1.63 -26.98
N TYR A 240 -15.44 -2.06 -26.24
CA TYR A 240 -15.41 -3.41 -25.68
C TYR A 240 -16.24 -3.46 -24.40
N ILE A 241 -17.26 -4.32 -24.36
CA ILE A 241 -18.10 -4.54 -23.18
C ILE A 241 -17.89 -6.00 -22.75
N PRO A 242 -17.21 -6.27 -21.61
CA PRO A 242 -16.97 -7.62 -21.15
C PRO A 242 -18.28 -8.38 -20.89
N ALA A 243 -18.35 -9.63 -21.35
CA ALA A 243 -19.55 -10.46 -21.19
C ALA A 243 -19.82 -10.78 -19.70
N HIS A 244 -18.79 -11.25 -18.99
CA HIS A 244 -18.80 -11.29 -17.54
C HIS A 244 -18.19 -9.99 -16.97
N ARG A 245 -18.95 -9.29 -16.12
CA ARG A 245 -18.51 -8.13 -15.35
C ARG A 245 -18.64 -8.49 -13.87
N VAL A 246 -17.51 -8.90 -13.30
CA VAL A 246 -17.46 -9.56 -11.99
C VAL A 246 -17.02 -8.56 -10.93
N VAL A 247 -17.74 -8.47 -9.82
CA VAL A 247 -17.27 -7.69 -8.66
C VAL A 247 -16.65 -8.64 -7.64
N HIS A 248 -15.38 -8.42 -7.30
CA HIS A 248 -14.69 -9.19 -6.28
C HIS A 248 -15.05 -8.68 -4.88
N PHE A 249 -15.37 -9.62 -3.99
CA PHE A 249 -15.33 -9.42 -2.56
C PHE A 249 -14.21 -10.27 -1.98
N ASP A 250 -13.10 -9.61 -1.69
CA ASP A 250 -12.13 -10.08 -0.72
C ASP A 250 -12.74 -9.89 0.68
N LEU A 251 -12.97 -10.99 1.41
CA LEU A 251 -13.65 -10.98 2.70
C LEU A 251 -12.68 -11.13 3.89
N LYS A 252 -11.38 -11.33 3.67
CA LYS A 252 -10.40 -11.55 4.75
C LYS A 252 -10.24 -10.29 5.63
N GLY A 253 -10.12 -10.48 6.94
CA GLY A 253 -9.92 -9.40 7.93
C GLY A 253 -11.14 -8.50 8.18
N ALA A 254 -11.70 -7.87 7.15
CA ALA A 254 -12.83 -6.93 7.26
C ALA A 254 -14.12 -7.43 6.55
N PRO A 255 -14.76 -8.50 7.06
CA PRO A 255 -15.96 -9.07 6.45
C PRO A 255 -17.20 -8.17 6.63
N PRO A 256 -17.86 -7.72 5.55
CA PRO A 256 -19.10 -6.96 5.70
C PRO A 256 -20.21 -7.85 6.30
N LYS A 257 -20.98 -7.30 7.24
CA LYS A 257 -22.17 -7.91 7.83
C LYS A 257 -23.09 -8.43 6.73
N MET A 258 -23.68 -9.61 6.93
CA MET A 258 -24.53 -10.24 5.92
C MET A 258 -25.75 -9.37 5.54
N SER A 259 -26.23 -8.53 6.46
CA SER A 259 -27.25 -7.50 6.16
C SER A 259 -26.78 -6.48 5.12
N ALA A 260 -25.52 -6.02 5.20
CA ALA A 260 -24.95 -5.08 4.23
C ALA A 260 -24.73 -5.75 2.86
N LEU A 261 -24.19 -6.97 2.83
CA LEU A 261 -24.04 -7.74 1.59
C LEU A 261 -25.38 -7.97 0.88
N LEU A 262 -26.42 -8.39 1.61
CA LEU A 262 -27.75 -8.62 1.04
C LEU A 262 -28.43 -7.33 0.54
N GLN A 263 -28.13 -6.16 1.11
CA GLN A 263 -28.55 -4.87 0.56
C GLN A 263 -27.76 -4.45 -0.69
N LEU A 264 -26.49 -4.85 -0.78
CA LEU A 264 -25.60 -4.53 -1.89
C LEU A 264 -25.88 -5.37 -3.14
N ILE A 265 -26.19 -6.67 -3.00
CA ILE A 265 -26.44 -7.57 -4.15
C ILE A 265 -27.46 -7.02 -5.17
N PRO A 266 -28.67 -6.56 -4.78
CA PRO A 266 -29.63 -5.97 -5.73
C PRO A 266 -29.11 -4.68 -6.38
N TRP A 267 -28.24 -3.93 -5.70
CA TRP A 267 -27.64 -2.71 -6.24
C TRP A 267 -26.60 -3.03 -7.32
N LEU A 268 -25.72 -4.01 -7.09
CA LEU A 268 -24.71 -4.46 -8.07
C LEU A 268 -25.36 -4.89 -9.40
N ALA A 269 -26.40 -5.71 -9.32
CA ALA A 269 -27.14 -6.18 -10.50
C ALA A 269 -27.75 -5.02 -11.30
N ARG A 270 -28.30 -4.00 -10.62
CA ARG A 270 -28.81 -2.78 -11.28
C ARG A 270 -27.71 -1.91 -11.88
N GLN A 271 -26.49 -1.95 -11.34
CA GLN A 271 -25.33 -1.24 -11.89
C GLN A 271 -24.62 -2.01 -13.02
N GLY A 272 -25.15 -3.17 -13.44
CA GLY A 272 -24.65 -3.89 -14.60
C GLY A 272 -23.63 -4.99 -14.30
N ALA A 273 -23.36 -5.32 -13.02
CA ALA A 273 -22.61 -6.53 -12.69
C ALA A 273 -23.37 -7.78 -13.16
N THR A 274 -22.66 -8.80 -13.61
CA THR A 274 -23.23 -10.09 -14.04
C THR A 274 -22.79 -11.26 -13.16
N ALA A 275 -21.77 -11.06 -12.33
CA ALA A 275 -21.29 -12.04 -11.39
C ALA A 275 -20.65 -11.37 -10.17
N VAL A 276 -20.48 -12.16 -9.10
CA VAL A 276 -19.64 -11.82 -7.95
C VAL A 276 -18.60 -12.90 -7.74
N MET A 277 -17.37 -12.49 -7.40
CA MET A 277 -16.31 -13.41 -6.97
C MET A 277 -16.16 -13.29 -5.46
N LEU A 278 -16.10 -14.43 -4.75
CA LEU A 278 -16.10 -14.48 -3.28
C LEU A 278 -14.85 -15.21 -2.78
N GLU A 279 -13.88 -14.46 -2.27
CA GLU A 279 -12.70 -14.95 -1.58
C GLU A 279 -12.96 -14.89 -0.07
N TYR A 280 -12.87 -16.04 0.61
CA TYR A 280 -13.26 -16.15 2.02
C TYR A 280 -12.08 -16.36 2.98
N GLU A 281 -11.04 -17.11 2.59
CA GLU A 281 -9.92 -17.49 3.46
C GLU A 281 -10.36 -17.94 4.87
N ASP A 282 -9.94 -17.30 5.96
CA ASP A 282 -10.36 -17.65 7.33
C ASP A 282 -11.81 -17.25 7.69
N MET A 283 -12.47 -16.42 6.86
CA MET A 283 -13.88 -16.06 7.03
C MET A 283 -14.86 -17.14 6.56
N PHE A 284 -14.37 -18.26 6.01
CA PHE A 284 -15.17 -19.43 5.69
C PHE A 284 -15.42 -20.32 6.93
N PRO A 285 -16.63 -20.91 7.09
CA PRO A 285 -16.96 -21.84 8.18
C PRO A 285 -16.32 -23.22 8.00
N TRP A 286 -14.99 -23.29 8.09
CA TRP A 286 -14.21 -24.51 8.02
C TRP A 286 -14.55 -25.50 9.14
N ARG A 287 -14.43 -26.80 8.86
CA ARG A 287 -14.80 -27.89 9.78
C ARG A 287 -13.79 -29.03 9.81
N GLY A 288 -13.90 -29.86 10.85
CA GLY A 288 -13.05 -31.03 11.06
C GLY A 288 -11.60 -30.61 11.26
N ARG A 289 -10.65 -31.22 10.51
CA ARG A 289 -9.23 -30.84 10.56
C ARG A 289 -8.99 -29.34 10.31
N LEU A 290 -9.84 -28.68 9.53
CA LEU A 290 -9.72 -27.27 9.17
C LEU A 290 -10.38 -26.30 10.17
N ALA A 291 -11.06 -26.78 11.23
CA ALA A 291 -11.83 -25.90 12.12
C ALA A 291 -11.00 -24.79 12.79
N GLN A 292 -9.72 -25.03 13.05
CA GLN A 292 -8.78 -24.05 13.63
C GLN A 292 -8.44 -22.89 12.68
N VAL A 293 -8.62 -23.09 11.36
CA VAL A 293 -8.37 -22.10 10.31
C VAL A 293 -9.47 -21.05 10.25
N ALA A 294 -10.67 -21.34 10.76
CA ALA A 294 -11.79 -20.40 10.72
C ALA A 294 -11.65 -19.30 11.79
N ALA A 295 -11.78 -18.04 11.38
CA ALA A 295 -11.83 -16.90 12.27
C ALA A 295 -13.04 -17.01 13.23
N LYS A 296 -12.92 -16.52 14.47
CA LYS A 296 -14.00 -16.67 15.48
C LYS A 296 -15.32 -15.99 15.10
N ASN A 297 -15.25 -14.99 14.21
CA ASN A 297 -16.37 -14.26 13.64
C ASN A 297 -16.75 -14.73 12.21
N HIS A 298 -16.27 -15.90 11.75
CA HIS A 298 -16.51 -16.43 10.40
C HIS A 298 -18.00 -16.42 10.01
N TYR A 299 -18.32 -16.34 8.70
CA TYR A 299 -19.71 -16.46 8.26
C TYR A 299 -20.26 -17.84 8.58
N SER A 300 -21.52 -17.94 9.05
CA SER A 300 -22.18 -19.24 9.17
C SER A 300 -22.54 -19.81 7.79
N ARG A 301 -22.67 -21.14 7.69
CA ARG A 301 -23.05 -21.80 6.42
C ARG A 301 -24.42 -21.30 5.90
N LYS A 302 -25.35 -20.97 6.80
CA LYS A 302 -26.66 -20.40 6.46
C LYS A 302 -26.54 -19.01 5.84
N GLN A 303 -25.62 -18.17 6.34
CA GLN A 303 -25.35 -16.86 5.75
C GLN A 303 -24.75 -17.00 4.34
N ILE A 304 -23.77 -17.87 4.14
CA ILE A 304 -23.19 -18.13 2.80
C ILE A 304 -24.24 -18.66 1.82
N SER A 305 -25.02 -19.68 2.20
CA SER A 305 -26.09 -20.20 1.33
C SER A 305 -27.16 -19.14 1.02
N GLY A 306 -27.47 -18.27 1.99
CA GLY A 306 -28.37 -17.13 1.79
C GLY A 306 -27.82 -16.09 0.80
N LEU A 307 -26.53 -15.76 0.90
CA LEU A 307 -25.85 -14.87 -0.04
C LEU A 307 -25.85 -15.45 -1.46
N VAL A 308 -25.44 -16.71 -1.62
CA VAL A 308 -25.42 -17.41 -2.92
C VAL A 308 -26.82 -17.46 -3.54
N ALA A 309 -27.86 -17.70 -2.73
CA ALA A 309 -29.25 -17.65 -3.20
C ALA A 309 -29.67 -16.25 -3.64
N ALA A 310 -29.32 -15.20 -2.87
CA ALA A 310 -29.63 -13.82 -3.20
C ALA A 310 -28.95 -13.34 -4.50
N CYS A 311 -27.67 -13.70 -4.71
CA CYS A 311 -26.96 -13.44 -5.97
C CYS A 311 -27.73 -14.05 -7.15
N ARG A 312 -28.09 -15.34 -7.04
CA ARG A 312 -28.82 -16.07 -8.09
C ARG A 312 -30.21 -15.49 -8.37
N SER A 313 -30.97 -15.08 -7.34
CA SER A 313 -32.28 -14.44 -7.53
C SER A 313 -32.20 -13.06 -8.20
N HIS A 314 -31.04 -12.42 -8.16
CA HIS A 314 -30.75 -11.16 -8.89
C HIS A 314 -29.97 -11.38 -10.19
N GLY A 315 -29.85 -12.62 -10.68
CA GLY A 315 -29.19 -12.93 -11.95
C GLY A 315 -27.65 -12.84 -11.91
N LEU A 316 -27.05 -12.73 -10.73
CA LEU A 316 -25.60 -12.73 -10.56
C LEU A 316 -25.08 -14.17 -10.43
N GLU A 317 -24.17 -14.55 -11.32
CA GLU A 317 -23.37 -15.76 -11.16
C GLU A 317 -22.41 -15.62 -9.96
N VAL A 318 -22.11 -16.73 -9.27
CA VAL A 318 -21.20 -16.71 -8.10
C VAL A 318 -19.99 -17.57 -8.41
N ILE A 319 -18.81 -16.96 -8.33
CA ILE A 319 -17.51 -17.60 -8.52
C ILE A 319 -16.83 -17.66 -7.15
N PRO A 320 -16.80 -18.82 -6.46
CA PRO A 320 -15.94 -18.97 -5.29
C PRO A 320 -14.46 -18.84 -5.69
N LEU A 321 -13.66 -18.22 -4.81
CA LEU A 321 -12.20 -18.25 -4.85
C LEU A 321 -11.69 -18.97 -3.59
N VAL A 322 -10.77 -19.91 -3.81
CA VAL A 322 -10.04 -20.62 -2.75
C VAL A 322 -8.57 -20.59 -3.11
N GLN A 323 -7.73 -20.08 -2.22
CA GLN A 323 -6.29 -20.17 -2.39
C GLN A 323 -5.81 -21.61 -2.21
N THR A 324 -4.95 -22.09 -3.12
CA THR A 324 -4.51 -23.49 -3.16
C THR A 324 -3.00 -23.69 -3.29
N PHE A 325 -2.19 -22.63 -3.27
CA PHE A 325 -0.74 -22.76 -3.41
C PHE A 325 0.04 -21.67 -2.69
N GLY A 326 -0.02 -20.43 -3.20
CA GLY A 326 0.35 -19.20 -2.50
C GLY A 326 -0.85 -18.65 -1.71
N HIS A 327 -0.65 -17.52 -1.03
CA HIS A 327 -1.61 -16.87 -0.12
C HIS A 327 -2.33 -17.85 0.82
N LEU A 328 -1.57 -18.80 1.39
CA LEU A 328 -2.09 -19.80 2.33
C LEU A 328 -1.81 -19.44 3.79
N GLU A 329 -1.40 -18.20 4.09
CA GLU A 329 -1.06 -17.75 5.44
C GLU A 329 -2.22 -17.99 6.40
N PHE A 330 -3.47 -17.81 5.95
CA PHE A 330 -4.68 -18.07 6.73
C PHE A 330 -4.72 -19.49 7.34
N ALA A 331 -4.20 -20.49 6.63
CA ALA A 331 -4.11 -21.87 7.11
C ALA A 331 -2.73 -22.21 7.68
N LEU A 332 -1.66 -21.86 6.97
CA LEU A 332 -0.28 -22.26 7.29
C LEU A 332 0.31 -21.49 8.47
N LYS A 333 -0.27 -20.36 8.91
CA LYS A 333 0.12 -19.68 10.17
C LYS A 333 -0.07 -20.57 11.41
N HIS A 334 -1.00 -21.51 11.35
CA HIS A 334 -1.30 -22.42 12.47
C HIS A 334 -0.31 -23.59 12.55
N GLU A 335 0.18 -23.88 13.76
CA GLU A 335 1.10 -24.99 14.07
C GLU A 335 0.72 -26.31 13.39
N ARG A 336 -0.57 -26.66 13.41
CA ARG A 336 -1.16 -27.87 12.80
C ARG A 336 -0.82 -28.07 11.30
N PHE A 337 -0.51 -26.99 10.59
CA PHE A 337 -0.19 -27.00 9.16
C PHE A 337 1.19 -26.41 8.86
N ALA A 338 1.96 -26.00 9.88
CA ALA A 338 3.26 -25.37 9.70
C ALA A 338 4.27 -26.29 9.01
N HIS A 339 4.17 -27.61 9.21
CA HIS A 339 5.01 -28.62 8.54
C HIS A 339 4.69 -28.81 7.04
N LEU A 340 3.64 -28.16 6.53
CA LEU A 340 3.28 -28.17 5.11
C LEU A 340 3.85 -26.98 4.32
N ARG A 341 4.50 -26.02 4.99
CA ARG A 341 5.11 -24.85 4.34
C ARG A 341 6.25 -25.27 3.42
N GLU A 342 6.48 -24.50 2.36
CA GLU A 342 7.68 -24.67 1.52
C GLU A 342 8.93 -24.16 2.24
N VAL A 343 8.86 -23.00 2.89
CA VAL A 343 9.92 -22.49 3.78
C VAL A 343 9.38 -22.47 5.21
N PRO A 344 10.04 -23.13 6.20
CA PRO A 344 9.49 -23.27 7.56
C PRO A 344 9.08 -21.95 8.22
N GLU A 345 9.83 -20.88 7.97
CA GLU A 345 9.62 -19.54 8.53
C GLU A 345 8.52 -18.75 7.81
N ILE A 346 8.14 -19.12 6.59
CA ILE A 346 7.28 -18.33 5.70
C ILE A 346 5.95 -19.07 5.45
N PRO A 347 4.83 -18.63 6.04
CA PRO A 347 3.53 -19.32 5.92
C PRO A 347 2.79 -19.02 4.60
N GLN A 348 3.42 -18.40 3.61
CA GLN A 348 2.77 -17.99 2.35
C GLN A 348 2.44 -19.16 1.42
N ALA A 349 3.39 -20.06 1.22
CA ALA A 349 3.31 -21.14 0.23
C ALA A 349 3.41 -22.53 0.87
N LEU A 350 2.61 -23.48 0.38
CA LEU A 350 2.76 -24.90 0.73
C LEU A 350 3.85 -25.59 -0.11
N CYS A 351 4.42 -26.66 0.45
CA CYS A 351 5.27 -27.58 -0.27
C CYS A 351 4.41 -28.53 -1.13
N PRO A 352 4.48 -28.48 -2.47
CA PRO A 352 3.66 -29.32 -3.35
C PRO A 352 4.12 -30.78 -3.39
N SER A 353 5.35 -31.07 -2.95
CA SER A 353 5.91 -32.44 -2.89
C SER A 353 5.44 -33.24 -1.66
N LEU A 354 4.54 -32.69 -0.85
CA LEU A 354 3.88 -33.39 0.25
C LEU A 354 2.47 -33.83 -0.15
N ASN A 355 2.18 -35.13 -0.05
CA ASN A 355 0.82 -35.65 -0.26
C ASN A 355 -0.21 -34.99 0.68
N GLU A 356 0.21 -34.63 1.89
CA GLU A 356 -0.63 -33.94 2.87
C GLU A 356 -1.04 -32.53 2.43
N SER A 357 -0.18 -31.81 1.70
CA SER A 357 -0.51 -30.51 1.10
C SER A 357 -1.66 -30.64 0.10
N LEU A 358 -1.64 -31.67 -0.74
CA LEU A 358 -2.75 -31.94 -1.66
C LEU A 358 -4.02 -32.40 -0.93
N TRP A 359 -3.91 -33.07 0.22
CA TRP A 359 -5.07 -33.39 1.07
C TRP A 359 -5.68 -32.15 1.72
N LEU A 360 -4.86 -31.20 2.19
CA LEU A 360 -5.30 -29.89 2.67
C LEU A 360 -6.05 -29.13 1.56
N VAL A 361 -5.45 -29.00 0.38
CA VAL A 361 -6.07 -28.32 -0.77
C VAL A 361 -7.40 -28.96 -1.18
N ARG A 362 -7.46 -30.30 -1.26
CA ARG A 362 -8.72 -31.01 -1.57
C ARG A 362 -9.78 -30.74 -0.51
N ALA A 363 -9.42 -30.68 0.78
CA ALA A 363 -10.37 -30.37 1.85
C ALA A 363 -10.89 -28.91 1.80
N LEU A 364 -10.03 -27.95 1.43
CA LEU A 364 -10.43 -26.56 1.21
C LEU A 364 -11.43 -26.46 0.03
N VAL A 365 -11.06 -27.01 -1.13
CA VAL A 365 -11.92 -27.08 -2.33
C VAL A 365 -13.26 -27.77 -2.03
N ASP A 366 -13.23 -28.91 -1.36
CA ASP A 366 -14.42 -29.70 -1.05
C ASP A 366 -15.43 -28.94 -0.18
N GLN A 367 -14.95 -28.29 0.89
CA GLN A 367 -15.82 -27.56 1.80
C GLN A 367 -16.40 -26.29 1.16
N THR A 368 -15.62 -25.58 0.33
CA THR A 368 -16.12 -24.42 -0.42
C THR A 368 -17.16 -24.81 -1.46
N MET A 369 -16.89 -25.83 -2.29
CA MET A 369 -17.82 -26.27 -3.32
C MET A 369 -19.11 -26.86 -2.73
N ALA A 370 -19.06 -27.44 -1.53
CA ALA A 370 -20.26 -27.88 -0.82
C ALA A 370 -21.21 -26.74 -0.40
N LEU A 371 -20.74 -25.48 -0.34
CA LEU A 371 -21.59 -24.29 -0.15
C LEU A 371 -21.91 -23.52 -1.44
N HIS A 372 -21.30 -23.89 -2.56
CA HIS A 372 -21.52 -23.29 -3.88
C HIS A 372 -22.03 -24.33 -4.91
N PRO A 373 -23.12 -25.08 -4.61
CA PRO A 373 -23.60 -26.16 -5.47
C PRO A 373 -24.00 -25.63 -6.85
N GLY A 374 -23.43 -26.24 -7.91
CA GLY A 374 -23.66 -25.82 -9.29
C GLY A 374 -22.88 -24.58 -9.74
N ALA A 375 -21.84 -24.16 -9.02
CA ALA A 375 -20.90 -23.15 -9.52
C ALA A 375 -20.21 -23.65 -10.80
N ARG A 376 -20.27 -22.86 -11.88
CA ARG A 376 -19.66 -23.19 -13.19
C ARG A 376 -18.15 -22.95 -13.22
N PHE A 377 -17.68 -22.06 -12.35
CA PHE A 377 -16.28 -21.68 -12.21
C PHE A 377 -15.86 -21.81 -10.74
N LEU A 378 -14.59 -22.11 -10.51
CA LEU A 378 -13.93 -22.03 -9.20
C LEU A 378 -12.56 -21.40 -9.43
N HIS A 379 -12.27 -20.27 -8.79
CA HIS A 379 -10.92 -19.71 -8.82
C HIS A 379 -10.07 -20.41 -7.77
N ILE A 380 -8.94 -21.01 -8.19
CA ILE A 380 -8.06 -21.82 -7.31
C ILE A 380 -6.79 -21.07 -6.88
N GLY A 381 -6.67 -19.79 -7.23
CA GLY A 381 -5.53 -18.94 -6.89
C GLY A 381 -4.32 -19.28 -7.74
N CYS A 382 -3.24 -19.71 -7.08
CA CYS A 382 -1.93 -20.07 -7.66
C CYS A 382 -1.06 -18.88 -8.10
N ASP A 383 -1.33 -17.71 -7.53
CA ASP A 383 -0.56 -16.47 -7.51
C ASP A 383 0.64 -16.53 -6.55
N GLU A 384 1.65 -15.70 -6.84
CA GLU A 384 2.71 -15.23 -5.91
C GLU A 384 3.45 -16.33 -5.11
N VAL A 385 3.67 -17.50 -5.72
CA VAL A 385 4.36 -18.65 -5.09
C VAL A 385 5.89 -18.47 -5.14
N PHE A 386 6.40 -17.38 -4.58
CA PHE A 386 7.78 -16.92 -4.78
C PHE A 386 8.85 -17.90 -4.24
N GLN A 387 8.59 -18.58 -3.13
CA GLN A 387 9.59 -19.45 -2.46
C GLN A 387 9.60 -20.90 -2.97
N LEU A 388 8.87 -21.20 -4.05
CA LEU A 388 8.72 -22.56 -4.59
C LEU A 388 10.06 -23.19 -5.00
N GLY A 389 10.43 -24.35 -4.45
CA GLY A 389 11.67 -25.03 -4.81
C GLY A 389 12.78 -24.92 -3.77
N GLU A 390 12.56 -24.18 -2.68
CA GLU A 390 13.56 -23.96 -1.64
C GLU A 390 13.60 -25.09 -0.60
N CYS A 391 12.50 -25.84 -0.42
CA CYS A 391 12.46 -26.90 0.58
C CYS A 391 13.35 -28.10 0.21
N GLU A 392 13.72 -28.90 1.21
CA GLU A 392 14.64 -30.02 1.03
C GLU A 392 14.20 -31.07 -0.01
N ARG A 393 12.89 -31.18 -0.23
CA ARG A 393 12.26 -32.10 -1.20
C ARG A 393 12.13 -31.47 -2.58
N CYS A 394 11.68 -30.22 -2.64
CA CYS A 394 11.39 -29.52 -3.88
C CYS A 394 12.66 -29.06 -4.60
N ARG A 395 13.77 -28.77 -3.91
CA ARG A 395 15.07 -28.42 -4.53
C ARG A 395 15.63 -29.49 -5.49
N LEU A 396 15.08 -30.70 -5.48
CA LEU A 396 15.44 -31.81 -6.38
C LEU A 396 14.64 -31.82 -7.69
N VAL A 397 13.67 -30.92 -7.86
CA VAL A 397 12.76 -30.86 -9.00
C VAL A 397 12.74 -29.43 -9.56
N VAL A 398 12.69 -29.29 -10.89
CA VAL A 398 12.63 -27.98 -11.54
C VAL A 398 11.38 -27.21 -11.09
N ARG A 399 11.54 -25.93 -10.70
CA ARG A 399 10.45 -25.06 -10.20
C ARG A 399 9.23 -25.04 -11.12
N GLU A 400 9.44 -24.92 -12.43
CA GLU A 400 8.39 -24.96 -13.46
C GLU A 400 7.58 -26.28 -13.40
N SER A 401 8.29 -27.42 -13.25
CA SER A 401 7.67 -28.74 -13.15
C SER A 401 6.86 -28.91 -11.86
N LEU A 402 7.36 -28.43 -10.72
CA LEU A 402 6.61 -28.43 -9.46
C LEU A 402 5.30 -27.64 -9.59
N PHE A 403 5.39 -26.43 -10.17
CA PHE A 403 4.24 -25.56 -10.34
C PHE A 403 3.16 -26.19 -11.24
N LEU A 404 3.58 -26.68 -12.41
CA LEU A 404 2.70 -27.32 -13.38
C LEU A 404 2.08 -28.61 -12.83
N GLN A 405 2.82 -29.43 -12.09
CA GLN A 405 2.29 -30.67 -11.50
C GLN A 405 1.23 -30.39 -10.43
N HIS A 406 1.47 -29.42 -9.53
CA HIS A 406 0.50 -29.04 -8.50
C HIS A 406 -0.77 -28.46 -9.11
N MET A 407 -0.65 -27.44 -9.97
CA MET A 407 -1.79 -26.81 -10.66
C MET A 407 -2.62 -27.87 -11.42
N LYS A 408 -1.96 -28.77 -12.16
CA LYS A 408 -2.60 -29.86 -12.91
C LYS A 408 -3.32 -30.85 -12.00
N ALA A 409 -2.77 -31.18 -10.83
CA ALA A 409 -3.40 -32.06 -9.85
C ALA A 409 -4.68 -31.45 -9.25
N VAL A 410 -4.64 -30.17 -8.87
CA VAL A 410 -5.79 -29.43 -8.33
C VAL A 410 -6.86 -29.22 -9.40
N ALA A 411 -6.49 -28.73 -10.59
CA ALA A 411 -7.41 -28.48 -11.69
C ALA A 411 -8.13 -29.75 -12.16
N ARG A 412 -7.42 -30.88 -12.27
CA ARG A 412 -8.03 -32.18 -12.60
C ARG A 412 -9.03 -32.62 -11.54
N TYR A 413 -8.69 -32.48 -10.26
CA TYR A 413 -9.59 -32.84 -9.16
C TYR A 413 -10.90 -32.03 -9.21
N VAL A 414 -10.81 -30.71 -9.39
CA VAL A 414 -11.97 -29.82 -9.54
C VAL A 414 -12.84 -30.23 -10.73
N ARG A 415 -12.26 -30.43 -11.92
CA ARG A 415 -13.03 -30.82 -13.11
C ARG A 415 -13.70 -32.18 -12.96
N GLN A 416 -12.99 -33.18 -12.43
CA GLN A 416 -13.51 -34.55 -12.29
C GLN A 416 -14.63 -34.65 -11.26
N LYS A 417 -14.51 -33.94 -10.12
CA LYS A 417 -15.46 -34.06 -9.01
C LYS A 417 -16.64 -33.10 -9.09
N TYR A 418 -16.45 -31.92 -9.66
CA TYR A 418 -17.45 -30.84 -9.65
C TYR A 418 -17.90 -30.36 -11.03
N ALA A 419 -17.26 -30.80 -12.12
CA ALA A 419 -17.47 -30.31 -13.49
C ALA A 419 -17.32 -28.77 -13.68
N ALA A 420 -16.82 -28.07 -12.66
CA ALA A 420 -16.53 -26.65 -12.72
C ALA A 420 -15.23 -26.39 -13.48
N VAL A 421 -15.14 -25.24 -14.17
CA VAL A 421 -13.92 -24.76 -14.83
C VAL A 421 -13.04 -24.07 -13.77
N PRO A 422 -11.82 -24.59 -13.49
CA PRO A 422 -10.86 -23.90 -12.65
C PRO A 422 -10.35 -22.63 -13.34
N LEU A 423 -10.32 -21.53 -12.59
CA LEU A 423 -9.66 -20.28 -12.95
C LEU A 423 -8.38 -20.17 -12.12
N VAL A 424 -7.32 -19.62 -12.70
CA VAL A 424 -6.01 -19.42 -12.05
C VAL A 424 -5.51 -18.02 -12.33
N TRP A 425 -4.79 -17.42 -11.39
CA TRP A 425 -4.04 -16.19 -11.70
C TRP A 425 -2.89 -16.50 -12.65
N ASP A 426 -2.49 -15.51 -13.45
CA ASP A 426 -1.58 -15.73 -14.58
C ASP A 426 -0.10 -15.47 -14.28
N ASP A 427 0.22 -14.74 -13.21
CA ASP A 427 1.55 -14.19 -12.90
C ASP A 427 2.64 -15.27 -12.94
N MET A 428 2.46 -16.37 -12.19
CA MET A 428 3.36 -17.52 -12.24
C MET A 428 3.44 -18.17 -13.64
N LEU A 429 2.36 -18.18 -14.43
CA LEU A 429 2.34 -18.70 -15.81
C LEU A 429 3.05 -17.78 -16.82
N ARG A 430 3.30 -16.50 -16.49
CA ARG A 430 4.11 -15.59 -17.35
C ARG A 430 5.53 -16.14 -17.55
N HIS A 431 6.08 -16.80 -16.53
CA HIS A 431 7.43 -17.38 -16.53
C HIS A 431 7.51 -18.81 -17.09
N VAL A 432 6.39 -19.51 -17.24
CA VAL A 432 6.34 -20.88 -17.78
C VAL A 432 6.46 -20.86 -19.31
N SER A 433 7.22 -21.79 -19.89
CA SER A 433 7.37 -21.96 -21.33
C SER A 433 6.09 -22.43 -22.03
N GLU A 434 5.93 -22.08 -23.32
CA GLU A 434 4.74 -22.48 -24.10
C GLU A 434 4.61 -24.01 -24.22
N SER A 435 5.73 -24.68 -24.53
CA SER A 435 5.82 -26.13 -24.67
C SER A 435 5.44 -26.85 -23.38
N ALA A 436 5.96 -26.42 -22.22
CA ALA A 436 5.63 -27.05 -20.95
C ALA A 436 4.13 -26.91 -20.60
N MET A 437 3.49 -25.78 -20.94
CA MET A 437 2.03 -25.63 -20.77
C MET A 437 1.22 -26.51 -21.74
N GLN A 438 1.68 -26.70 -22.98
CA GLN A 438 1.06 -27.59 -23.97
C GLN A 438 1.20 -29.08 -23.57
N GLU A 439 2.40 -29.51 -23.17
CA GLU A 439 2.68 -30.85 -22.63
C GLU A 439 1.89 -31.13 -21.34
N ALA A 440 1.77 -30.12 -20.48
CA ALA A 440 0.91 -30.17 -19.31
C ALA A 440 -0.59 -30.22 -19.67
N GLN A 441 -0.98 -29.89 -20.91
CA GLN A 441 -2.35 -29.78 -21.41
C GLN A 441 -3.18 -28.74 -20.65
N LEU A 442 -2.55 -27.65 -20.18
CA LEU A 442 -3.22 -26.65 -19.31
C LEU A 442 -4.44 -26.00 -19.97
N GLY A 443 -4.41 -25.75 -21.29
CA GLY A 443 -5.53 -25.17 -22.04
C GLY A 443 -6.83 -25.98 -22.00
N GLN A 444 -6.76 -27.27 -21.63
CA GLN A 444 -7.93 -28.13 -21.44
C GLN A 444 -8.39 -28.19 -19.97
N LEU A 445 -7.57 -27.70 -19.04
CA LEU A 445 -7.73 -27.85 -17.59
C LEU A 445 -8.10 -26.54 -16.88
N VAL A 446 -7.54 -25.39 -17.29
CA VAL A 446 -7.75 -24.10 -16.61
C VAL A 446 -8.05 -22.98 -17.64
N GLU A 447 -8.73 -21.92 -17.21
CA GLU A 447 -8.77 -20.64 -17.93
C GLU A 447 -7.99 -19.60 -17.10
N PRO A 448 -6.88 -19.01 -17.59
CA PRO A 448 -6.08 -18.05 -16.84
C PRO A 448 -6.78 -16.70 -16.70
N MET A 449 -6.51 -16.00 -15.59
CA MET A 449 -6.99 -14.66 -15.29
C MET A 449 -5.81 -13.71 -15.15
N VAL A 450 -5.68 -12.83 -16.15
CA VAL A 450 -4.56 -11.89 -16.24
C VAL A 450 -4.83 -10.66 -15.41
N TRP A 451 -4.00 -10.40 -14.40
CA TRP A 451 -4.17 -9.28 -13.48
C TRP A 451 -3.07 -8.23 -13.61
N VAL A 452 -3.49 -6.96 -13.72
CA VAL A 452 -2.64 -5.77 -13.61
C VAL A 452 -3.48 -4.62 -13.06
N TYR A 453 -3.04 -4.02 -11.96
CA TYR A 453 -3.76 -2.92 -11.32
C TYR A 453 -3.18 -1.54 -11.66
N ALA A 454 -1.95 -1.50 -12.18
CA ALA A 454 -1.35 -0.29 -12.74
C ALA A 454 -2.09 0.18 -14.00
N GLU A 455 -1.97 1.48 -14.31
CA GLU A 455 -2.64 2.09 -15.45
C GLU A 455 -2.13 1.53 -16.80
N ASP A 456 -0.82 1.28 -16.92
CA ASP A 456 -0.22 0.69 -18.12
C ASP A 456 -0.14 -0.84 -18.00
N VAL A 457 -1.11 -1.53 -18.59
CA VAL A 457 -1.19 -3.01 -18.59
C VAL A 457 -0.04 -3.64 -19.40
N TYR A 458 0.33 -3.08 -20.55
CA TYR A 458 1.33 -3.67 -21.45
C TYR A 458 2.75 -3.60 -20.89
N ARG A 459 3.05 -2.63 -20.02
CA ARG A 459 4.31 -2.58 -19.26
C ARG A 459 4.55 -3.87 -18.46
N PHE A 460 3.51 -4.42 -17.84
CA PHE A 460 3.59 -5.61 -16.99
C PHE A 460 3.27 -6.91 -17.74
N VAL A 461 2.43 -6.86 -18.78
CA VAL A 461 2.06 -8.02 -19.61
C VAL A 461 2.35 -7.72 -21.08
N GLN A 462 3.57 -8.07 -21.49
CA GLN A 462 4.11 -7.79 -22.82
C GLN A 462 3.31 -8.50 -23.94
N PRO A 463 3.26 -7.94 -25.18
CA PRO A 463 2.55 -8.54 -26.33
C PRO A 463 2.88 -10.00 -26.63
N SER A 464 4.09 -10.46 -26.28
CA SER A 464 4.53 -11.85 -26.40
C SER A 464 3.80 -12.81 -25.45
N VAL A 465 3.45 -12.37 -24.24
CA VAL A 465 2.68 -13.17 -23.27
C VAL A 465 1.28 -13.45 -23.81
N TRP A 466 0.62 -12.45 -24.39
CA TRP A 466 -0.69 -12.61 -25.03
C TRP A 466 -0.65 -13.59 -26.21
N SER A 467 0.40 -13.53 -27.04
CA SER A 467 0.59 -14.49 -28.13
C SER A 467 0.84 -15.91 -27.60
N LYS A 468 1.72 -16.08 -26.60
CA LYS A 468 1.98 -17.35 -25.91
C LYS A 468 0.70 -17.96 -25.33
N PHE A 469 -0.08 -17.16 -24.61
CA PHE A 469 -1.34 -17.62 -24.01
C PHE A 469 -2.40 -17.95 -25.08
N GLY A 470 -2.46 -17.23 -26.20
CA GLY A 470 -3.36 -17.55 -27.31
C GLY A 470 -3.10 -18.91 -27.98
N GLN A 471 -1.84 -19.38 -28.00
CA GLN A 471 -1.50 -20.72 -28.51
C GLN A 471 -1.89 -21.86 -27.55
N VAL A 472 -1.95 -21.58 -26.24
CA VAL A 472 -2.18 -22.58 -25.20
C VAL A 472 -3.65 -22.63 -24.78
N PHE A 473 -4.25 -21.48 -24.50
CA PHE A 473 -5.54 -21.34 -23.83
C PHE A 473 -6.60 -20.87 -24.83
N PRO A 474 -7.71 -21.62 -25.01
CA PRO A 474 -8.80 -21.15 -25.86
C PRO A 474 -9.48 -19.87 -25.34
N ARG A 475 -9.39 -19.60 -24.04
CA ARG A 475 -10.06 -18.48 -23.36
C ARG A 475 -9.21 -17.94 -22.21
N VAL A 476 -9.43 -16.67 -21.91
CA VAL A 476 -8.71 -15.91 -20.87
C VAL A 476 -9.68 -14.97 -20.15
N TRP A 477 -9.35 -14.59 -18.92
CA TRP A 477 -10.03 -13.56 -18.14
C TRP A 477 -9.09 -12.36 -17.91
N ALA A 478 -9.65 -11.19 -17.68
CA ALA A 478 -8.91 -10.01 -17.23
C ALA A 478 -9.28 -9.66 -15.79
N ALA A 479 -8.36 -9.04 -15.05
CA ALA A 479 -8.59 -8.51 -13.72
C ALA A 479 -7.95 -7.12 -13.55
N SER A 480 -8.82 -6.16 -13.27
CA SER A 480 -8.53 -4.77 -12.90
C SER A 480 -8.79 -4.59 -11.40
N ALA A 481 -8.65 -3.38 -10.86
CA ALA A 481 -9.05 -3.07 -9.48
C ALA A 481 -10.04 -1.90 -9.41
N PHE A 482 -10.90 -1.89 -8.39
CA PHE A 482 -11.67 -0.70 -7.99
C PHE A 482 -11.28 -0.15 -6.60
N LYS A 483 -10.51 -0.90 -5.82
CA LYS A 483 -9.91 -0.51 -4.53
C LYS A 483 -8.78 -1.47 -4.12
N GLY A 484 -7.95 -1.05 -3.18
CA GLY A 484 -7.06 -1.93 -2.40
C GLY A 484 -5.77 -2.35 -3.09
N ALA A 485 -5.43 -1.73 -4.23
CA ALA A 485 -4.35 -2.18 -5.12
C ALA A 485 -3.20 -1.16 -5.30
N PHE A 486 -3.25 -0.03 -4.59
CA PHE A 486 -2.29 1.07 -4.75
C PHE A 486 -1.60 1.53 -3.45
N GLY A 487 -1.99 1.00 -2.29
CA GLY A 487 -1.37 1.36 -1.03
C GLY A 487 -1.98 0.62 0.17
N GLU A 488 -1.13 -0.07 0.90
CA GLU A 488 -1.46 -0.97 2.02
C GLU A 488 -2.21 -0.29 3.18
N GLN A 489 -2.09 1.04 3.32
CA GLN A 489 -2.66 1.83 4.42
C GLN A 489 -3.68 2.89 3.95
N LEU A 490 -4.10 2.84 2.68
CA LEU A 490 -5.10 3.76 2.15
C LEU A 490 -6.47 3.49 2.77
N THR A 491 -7.22 4.55 3.08
CA THR A 491 -8.58 4.44 3.64
C THR A 491 -9.67 4.72 2.61
N VAL A 492 -9.32 5.20 1.41
CA VAL A 492 -10.24 5.47 0.30
C VAL A 492 -9.49 5.30 -1.05
N PRO A 493 -10.13 4.72 -2.08
CA PRO A 493 -9.53 4.59 -3.41
C PRO A 493 -9.34 5.92 -4.12
N ASN A 494 -8.21 6.07 -4.81
CA ASN A 494 -8.06 7.07 -5.86
C ASN A 494 -8.85 6.62 -7.09
N VAL A 495 -10.04 7.21 -7.28
CA VAL A 495 -11.01 6.82 -8.30
C VAL A 495 -10.46 6.99 -9.71
N ARG A 496 -9.62 8.01 -9.92
CA ARG A 496 -8.97 8.26 -11.22
C ARG A 496 -8.11 7.08 -11.66
N ARG A 497 -7.20 6.63 -10.79
CA ARG A 497 -6.25 5.54 -11.11
C ARG A 497 -6.97 4.25 -11.48
N HIS A 498 -8.00 3.90 -10.69
CA HIS A 498 -8.83 2.74 -10.99
C HIS A 498 -9.58 2.88 -12.31
N LEU A 499 -10.14 4.06 -12.60
CA LEU A 499 -10.87 4.31 -13.84
C LEU A 499 -9.97 4.27 -15.08
N ASP A 500 -8.78 4.87 -15.00
CA ASP A 500 -7.77 4.81 -16.06
C ASP A 500 -7.28 3.35 -16.28
N ASN A 501 -7.01 2.59 -15.21
CA ASN A 501 -6.71 1.14 -15.28
C ASN A 501 -7.85 0.33 -15.94
N ASN A 502 -9.11 0.59 -15.55
CA ASN A 502 -10.27 -0.11 -16.10
C ASN A 502 -10.48 0.17 -17.58
N LEU A 503 -10.39 1.43 -18.01
CA LEU A 503 -10.54 1.81 -19.42
C LEU A 503 -9.39 1.24 -20.28
N ASN A 504 -8.15 1.27 -19.79
CA ASN A 504 -7.02 0.66 -20.49
C ASN A 504 -7.16 -0.86 -20.59
N TRP A 505 -7.76 -1.52 -19.60
CA TRP A 505 -8.13 -2.94 -19.69
C TRP A 505 -9.13 -3.22 -20.81
N LEU A 506 -10.11 -2.36 -21.06
CA LEU A 506 -11.05 -2.52 -22.17
C LEU A 506 -10.36 -2.40 -23.54
N ASP A 507 -9.42 -1.47 -23.69
CA ASP A 507 -8.58 -1.35 -24.88
C ASP A 507 -7.76 -2.63 -25.13
N VAL A 508 -7.10 -3.16 -24.09
CA VAL A 508 -6.32 -4.41 -24.16
C VAL A 508 -7.22 -5.58 -24.54
N MET A 509 -8.37 -5.74 -23.88
CA MET A 509 -9.32 -6.81 -24.23
C MET A 509 -9.78 -6.70 -25.68
N SER A 510 -10.05 -5.48 -26.18
CA SER A 510 -10.40 -5.26 -27.58
C SER A 510 -9.28 -5.63 -28.56
N ALA A 511 -8.03 -5.35 -28.22
CA ALA A 511 -6.87 -5.62 -29.09
C ALA A 511 -6.48 -7.10 -29.08
N GLU A 512 -6.50 -7.73 -27.90
CA GLU A 512 -5.95 -9.08 -27.69
C GLU A 512 -6.98 -10.20 -27.87
N THR A 513 -8.30 -9.92 -27.80
CA THR A 513 -9.34 -10.97 -27.86
C THR A 513 -9.31 -11.83 -29.12
N ALA A 514 -8.76 -11.33 -30.24
CA ALA A 514 -8.66 -12.08 -31.49
C ALA A 514 -7.60 -13.21 -31.45
N LYS A 515 -6.66 -13.17 -30.49
CA LYS A 515 -5.66 -14.23 -30.29
C LYS A 515 -6.23 -15.49 -29.62
N PHE A 516 -7.41 -15.39 -28.99
CA PHE A 516 -8.04 -16.46 -28.23
C PHE A 516 -9.25 -17.01 -29.01
N THR A 517 -9.24 -18.29 -29.34
CA THR A 517 -10.29 -18.91 -30.19
C THR A 517 -11.70 -18.86 -29.59
N GLY A 518 -11.81 -18.73 -28.26
CA GLY A 518 -13.06 -18.49 -27.53
C GLY A 518 -13.14 -17.12 -26.86
N GLY A 519 -12.23 -16.20 -27.17
CA GLY A 519 -12.17 -14.82 -26.70
C GLY A 519 -11.87 -14.63 -25.19
N PHE A 520 -11.90 -13.37 -24.75
CA PHE A 520 -11.98 -13.06 -23.33
C PHE A 520 -13.35 -13.44 -22.78
N ARG A 521 -13.37 -14.01 -21.58
CA ARG A 521 -14.59 -14.31 -20.81
C ARG A 521 -15.20 -13.07 -20.18
N GLY A 522 -14.37 -12.23 -19.59
CA GLY A 522 -14.83 -11.11 -18.80
C GLY A 522 -13.72 -10.37 -18.08
N LEU A 523 -14.13 -9.33 -17.37
CA LEU A 523 -13.30 -8.49 -16.53
C LEU A 523 -13.76 -8.61 -15.08
N VAL A 524 -12.82 -8.90 -14.19
CA VAL A 524 -13.02 -8.84 -12.74
C VAL A 524 -12.57 -7.48 -12.21
N LEU A 525 -13.45 -6.82 -11.47
CA LEU A 525 -13.15 -5.64 -10.66
C LEU A 525 -12.68 -6.13 -9.29
N THR A 526 -11.37 -6.26 -9.08
CA THR A 526 -10.80 -6.69 -7.80
C THR A 526 -10.94 -5.60 -6.73
N GLY A 527 -11.12 -6.02 -5.47
CA GLY A 527 -11.39 -5.12 -4.35
C GLY A 527 -10.81 -5.62 -3.03
N TRP A 528 -9.48 -5.72 -2.97
CA TRP A 528 -8.69 -6.20 -1.83
C TRP A 528 -8.92 -5.38 -0.55
N GLN A 529 -8.97 -6.03 0.61
CA GLN A 529 -9.17 -5.40 1.93
C GLN A 529 -7.92 -5.41 2.84
N ARG A 530 -6.92 -6.22 2.49
CA ARG A 530 -5.57 -6.28 3.06
C ARG A 530 -4.69 -7.07 2.09
N TYR A 531 -3.38 -6.84 2.13
CA TYR A 531 -2.43 -7.45 1.18
C TYR A 531 -2.10 -8.90 1.55
N ASP A 532 -2.01 -9.21 2.85
CA ASP A 532 -1.91 -10.56 3.38
C ASP A 532 -2.58 -10.66 4.77
N HIS A 533 -2.40 -11.78 5.47
CA HIS A 533 -2.95 -12.04 6.80
C HIS A 533 -2.22 -11.38 7.98
N PHE A 534 -1.07 -10.74 7.75
CA PHE A 534 -0.24 -10.06 8.75
C PHE A 534 -0.22 -8.53 8.57
N ALA A 535 -0.59 -8.04 7.40
CA ALA A 535 -0.75 -6.63 7.06
C ALA A 535 -1.82 -5.93 7.94
N VAL A 536 -1.98 -4.62 7.76
CA VAL A 536 -3.14 -3.87 8.28
C VAL A 536 -4.28 -3.85 7.26
N LEU A 537 -5.45 -3.33 7.65
CA LEU A 537 -6.55 -3.11 6.71
C LEU A 537 -6.26 -1.93 5.78
N CYS A 538 -6.67 -2.07 4.52
CA CYS A 538 -6.66 -0.99 3.55
C CYS A 538 -8.10 -0.51 3.26
N GLU A 539 -8.39 -0.19 2.00
CA GLU A 539 -9.60 0.51 1.57
C GLU A 539 -10.86 -0.34 1.79
N LEU A 540 -11.62 -0.04 2.84
CA LEU A 540 -12.86 -0.76 3.17
C LEU A 540 -13.94 -0.54 2.11
N LEU A 541 -14.69 -1.61 1.81
CA LEU A 541 -15.76 -1.63 0.80
C LEU A 541 -16.73 -0.41 0.82
N PRO A 542 -17.32 0.04 1.95
CA PRO A 542 -18.23 1.18 1.96
C PRO A 542 -17.58 2.52 1.58
N ALA A 543 -16.28 2.71 1.87
CA ALA A 543 -15.53 3.88 1.43
C ALA A 543 -15.23 3.84 -0.09
N ALA A 544 -15.16 2.64 -0.67
CA ALA A 544 -14.89 2.43 -2.08
C ALA A 544 -16.12 2.45 -3.01
N MET A 545 -17.34 2.58 -2.46
CA MET A 545 -18.58 2.55 -3.25
C MET A 545 -18.64 3.58 -4.39
N PRO A 546 -18.13 4.82 -4.27
CA PRO A 546 -17.95 5.72 -5.39
C PRO A 546 -17.05 5.16 -6.51
N SER A 547 -15.89 4.60 -6.15
CA SER A 547 -14.97 3.98 -7.10
C SER A 547 -15.61 2.78 -7.80
N LEU A 548 -16.26 1.89 -7.04
CA LEU A 548 -17.00 0.76 -7.60
C LEU A 548 -18.07 1.22 -8.59
N SER A 549 -18.85 2.24 -8.26
CA SER A 549 -19.90 2.79 -9.13
C SER A 549 -19.34 3.34 -10.43
N VAL A 550 -18.24 4.09 -10.35
CA VAL A 550 -17.57 4.68 -11.52
C VAL A 550 -16.99 3.60 -12.44
N ASN A 551 -16.24 2.65 -11.89
CA ASN A 551 -15.58 1.58 -12.65
C ASN A 551 -16.58 0.59 -13.24
N LEU A 552 -17.58 0.15 -12.47
CA LEU A 552 -18.59 -0.79 -12.96
C LEU A 552 -19.48 -0.16 -14.06
N LEU A 553 -19.76 1.14 -13.96
CA LEU A 553 -20.48 1.87 -15.01
C LEU A 553 -19.63 2.01 -16.28
N ALA A 554 -18.34 2.34 -16.14
CA ALA A 554 -17.41 2.42 -17.26
C ALA A 554 -17.31 1.08 -18.03
N VAL A 555 -17.12 -0.02 -17.29
CA VAL A 555 -17.01 -1.38 -17.85
C VAL A 555 -18.35 -1.89 -18.41
N SER A 556 -19.48 -1.43 -17.90
CA SER A 556 -20.81 -1.82 -18.43
C SER A 556 -21.17 -1.11 -19.74
N HIS A 557 -20.61 0.08 -20.01
CA HIS A 557 -20.86 0.83 -21.25
C HIS A 557 -19.71 0.74 -22.27
N GLY A 558 -18.52 0.33 -21.84
CA GLY A 558 -17.30 0.32 -22.65
C GLY A 558 -16.55 1.67 -22.67
N TYR A 559 -17.04 2.67 -21.94
CA TYR A 559 -16.52 4.03 -21.89
C TYR A 559 -17.03 4.78 -20.65
N PHE A 560 -16.43 5.93 -20.33
CA PHE A 560 -16.91 6.83 -19.28
C PHE A 560 -16.84 8.29 -19.74
N ASN A 561 -17.97 8.99 -19.81
CA ASN A 561 -18.06 10.40 -20.19
C ASN A 561 -19.38 11.04 -19.69
N ALA A 562 -19.63 12.31 -20.03
CA ALA A 562 -20.79 13.07 -19.57
C ALA A 562 -22.16 12.40 -19.82
N SER A 563 -22.30 11.52 -20.83
CA SER A 563 -23.55 10.82 -21.12
C SER A 563 -23.98 9.82 -20.03
N VAL A 564 -23.03 9.18 -19.34
CA VAL A 564 -23.32 8.23 -18.24
C VAL A 564 -23.40 8.91 -16.87
N GLN A 565 -23.12 10.22 -16.77
CA GLN A 565 -23.14 11.00 -15.52
C GLN A 565 -24.51 10.92 -14.80
N GLY A 566 -25.61 10.94 -15.55
CA GLY A 566 -26.95 10.84 -14.98
C GLY A 566 -27.21 9.49 -14.30
N GLN A 567 -26.70 8.40 -14.89
CA GLN A 567 -26.81 7.06 -14.31
C GLN A 567 -25.98 6.94 -13.03
N LEU A 568 -24.76 7.51 -13.01
CA LEU A 568 -23.91 7.54 -11.81
C LEU A 568 -24.56 8.26 -10.62
N TYR A 569 -25.21 9.40 -10.84
CA TYR A 569 -25.90 10.12 -9.77
C TYR A 569 -27.16 9.39 -9.28
N GLN A 570 -27.84 8.64 -10.15
CA GLN A 570 -28.95 7.77 -9.76
C GLN A 570 -28.43 6.56 -8.96
N ALA A 571 -27.33 5.94 -9.40
CA ALA A 571 -26.67 4.81 -8.73
C ALA A 571 -26.24 5.16 -7.30
N LEU A 572 -25.64 6.34 -7.12
CA LEU A 572 -25.16 6.84 -5.84
C LEU A 572 -26.24 7.60 -5.02
N ASN A 573 -27.48 7.65 -5.52
CA ASN A 573 -28.62 8.33 -4.90
C ASN A 573 -28.30 9.77 -4.45
N CYS A 574 -27.87 10.60 -5.42
CA CYS A 574 -27.41 11.96 -5.16
C CYS A 574 -28.50 13.02 -5.43
N MET A 575 -28.59 14.06 -4.58
CA MET A 575 -29.60 15.12 -4.70
C MET A 575 -29.51 15.91 -6.02
N GLN A 576 -30.50 15.80 -6.89
CA GLN A 576 -30.48 16.41 -8.23
C GLN A 576 -30.65 17.95 -8.23
N THR A 577 -29.61 18.66 -7.76
CA THR A 577 -29.54 20.13 -7.74
C THR A 577 -28.57 20.62 -8.82
N PRO A 578 -28.91 21.61 -9.66
CA PRO A 578 -28.04 22.08 -10.75
C PRO A 578 -26.61 22.47 -10.32
N LYS A 579 -26.46 23.01 -9.10
CA LYS A 579 -25.16 23.35 -8.48
C LYS A 579 -24.16 22.19 -8.50
N TYR A 580 -24.63 20.94 -8.37
CA TYR A 580 -23.79 19.76 -8.26
C TYR A 580 -23.76 18.89 -9.53
N GLN A 581 -24.49 19.29 -10.58
CA GLN A 581 -24.60 18.55 -11.85
C GLN A 581 -23.45 18.79 -12.84
N THR A 582 -22.38 19.47 -12.42
CA THR A 582 -21.12 19.58 -13.20
C THR A 582 -20.52 18.21 -13.53
N TRP A 583 -19.65 18.13 -14.54
CA TRP A 583 -18.85 16.93 -14.80
C TRP A 583 -17.89 16.63 -13.64
N LEU A 584 -17.38 15.40 -13.58
CA LEU A 584 -16.39 14.95 -12.59
C LEU A 584 -15.03 15.61 -12.88
N ASN A 585 -14.38 16.15 -11.86
CA ASN A 585 -13.01 16.65 -11.95
C ASN A 585 -12.08 15.75 -11.12
N LEU A 586 -11.61 14.68 -11.75
CA LEU A 586 -10.73 13.67 -11.16
C LEU A 586 -9.27 14.14 -10.99
N ASP A 587 -8.90 15.29 -11.58
CA ASP A 587 -7.61 15.95 -11.33
C ASP A 587 -7.61 16.68 -9.98
N ALA A 588 -8.71 17.37 -9.64
CA ALA A 588 -8.82 18.16 -8.41
C ALA A 588 -9.42 17.39 -7.22
N ASP A 589 -10.35 16.46 -7.47
CA ASP A 589 -11.00 15.62 -6.44
C ASP A 589 -10.85 14.13 -6.82
N PRO A 590 -9.64 13.55 -6.74
CA PRO A 590 -9.37 12.17 -7.16
C PRO A 590 -10.06 11.12 -6.26
N PHE A 591 -10.51 11.50 -5.06
CA PHE A 591 -11.26 10.65 -4.13
C PHE A 591 -12.79 10.85 -4.21
N LEU A 592 -13.23 11.88 -4.95
CA LEU A 592 -14.63 12.30 -5.10
C LEU A 592 -15.32 12.71 -3.77
N TRP A 593 -14.55 13.14 -2.77
CA TRP A 593 -15.04 13.50 -1.44
C TRP A 593 -15.97 14.72 -1.48
N ASP A 594 -15.51 15.80 -2.10
CA ASP A 594 -16.32 17.02 -2.28
C ASP A 594 -17.50 16.70 -3.19
N LYS A 595 -17.22 15.99 -4.29
CA LYS A 595 -18.19 15.69 -5.33
C LYS A 595 -19.32 14.77 -4.90
N PHE A 596 -19.14 13.89 -3.93
CA PHE A 596 -20.20 12.99 -3.44
C PHE A 596 -20.59 13.20 -1.96
N SER A 597 -20.15 14.29 -1.35
CA SER A 597 -20.60 14.76 -0.03
C SER A 597 -22.15 14.84 0.13
N TRP A 598 -22.88 15.08 -0.96
CA TRP A 598 -24.35 15.22 -1.04
C TRP A 598 -25.07 13.97 -1.60
N CYS A 599 -24.40 12.81 -1.64
CA CYS A 599 -24.96 11.53 -2.04
C CYS A 599 -25.36 10.64 -0.85
N PHE A 600 -26.28 9.69 -1.09
CA PHE A 600 -26.90 8.81 -0.08
C PHE A 600 -26.89 7.34 -0.52
N PHE A 601 -25.73 6.86 -0.94
CA PHE A 601 -25.47 5.45 -1.27
C PHE A 601 -25.20 4.61 0.01
N PRO A 602 -25.36 3.28 -0.04
CA PRO A 602 -24.96 2.40 1.06
C PRO A 602 -23.47 2.60 1.39
N GLY A 603 -23.13 2.96 2.63
CA GLY A 603 -21.75 3.24 3.04
C GLY A 603 -21.32 4.71 2.94
N ALA A 604 -22.20 5.61 2.49
CA ALA A 604 -21.95 7.06 2.46
C ALA A 604 -21.50 7.66 3.82
N PRO A 605 -21.95 7.19 5.01
CA PRO A 605 -21.39 7.65 6.29
C PRO A 605 -19.89 7.35 6.44
N VAL A 606 -19.45 6.15 6.06
CA VAL A 606 -18.03 5.74 6.12
C VAL A 606 -17.21 6.56 5.12
N PHE A 607 -17.69 6.70 3.87
CA PHE A 607 -17.01 7.52 2.86
C PHE A 607 -16.81 8.99 3.30
N LYS A 608 -17.81 9.60 3.92
CA LYS A 608 -17.71 10.98 4.44
C LYS A 608 -16.84 11.06 5.69
N MET A 609 -16.71 9.97 6.44
CA MET A 609 -15.83 9.87 7.59
C MET A 609 -14.35 9.77 7.17
N THR A 610 -14.00 9.09 6.06
CA THR A 610 -12.58 9.05 5.59
C THR A 610 -12.06 10.42 5.17
N ALA A 611 -12.90 11.28 4.58
CA ALA A 611 -12.57 12.69 4.33
C ALA A 611 -12.25 13.46 5.62
N ARG A 612 -13.03 13.23 6.69
CA ARG A 612 -12.80 13.84 8.01
C ARG A 612 -11.55 13.28 8.68
N LEU A 613 -11.25 11.99 8.51
CA LEU A 613 -10.02 11.37 8.99
C LEU A 613 -8.79 12.00 8.35
N ASP A 614 -8.75 12.12 7.02
CA ASP A 614 -7.63 12.73 6.31
C ASP A 614 -7.40 14.20 6.76
N ALA A 615 -8.46 15.00 6.81
CA ALA A 615 -8.39 16.38 7.30
C ALA A 615 -7.89 16.46 8.76
N THR A 616 -8.40 15.61 9.65
CA THR A 616 -8.00 15.57 11.07
C THR A 616 -6.57 15.07 11.23
N ARG A 617 -6.13 14.09 10.42
CA ARG A 617 -4.75 13.57 10.44
C ARG A 617 -3.76 14.67 10.06
N ARG A 618 -3.99 15.37 8.94
CA ARG A 618 -3.14 16.49 8.51
C ARG A 618 -3.07 17.62 9.56
N ASP A 619 -4.19 17.94 10.17
CA ASP A 619 -4.30 18.96 11.22
C ASP A 619 -3.51 18.57 12.50
N VAL A 620 -3.62 17.31 12.94
CA VAL A 620 -2.87 16.76 14.07
C VAL A 620 -1.37 16.64 13.75
N ASP A 621 -1.00 16.17 12.57
CA ASP A 621 0.41 16.04 12.18
C ASP A 621 1.09 17.40 12.04
N ALA A 622 0.42 18.40 11.46
CA ALA A 622 0.92 19.76 11.39
C ALA A 622 1.05 20.42 12.78
N TYR A 623 0.10 20.16 13.69
CA TYR A 623 0.18 20.61 15.08
C TYR A 623 1.37 19.98 15.81
N LEU A 624 1.55 18.66 15.69
CA LEU A 624 2.63 17.92 16.35
C LEU A 624 4.01 18.34 15.79
N GLU A 625 4.19 18.39 14.47
CA GLU A 625 5.44 18.86 13.84
C GLU A 625 5.79 20.29 14.26
N ARG A 626 4.78 21.17 14.38
CA ARG A 626 4.99 22.55 14.86
C ARG A 626 5.51 22.59 16.30
N VAL A 627 4.94 21.77 17.19
CA VAL A 627 5.23 21.80 18.63
C VAL A 627 6.48 21.01 19.01
N THR A 628 6.70 19.83 18.41
CA THR A 628 7.80 18.94 18.79
C THR A 628 9.07 19.09 17.95
N ARG A 629 9.01 19.77 16.79
CA ARG A 629 10.17 19.90 15.90
C ARG A 629 10.44 21.33 15.43
N SER A 630 9.40 22.10 15.11
CA SER A 630 9.57 23.49 14.64
C SER A 630 9.80 24.50 15.77
N ARG A 631 9.31 24.23 16.98
CA ARG A 631 9.53 25.02 18.19
C ARG A 631 10.52 24.33 19.14
N ALA A 632 11.14 25.11 20.03
CA ALA A 632 12.30 24.68 20.83
C ALA A 632 11.98 24.20 22.26
N TRP A 633 10.69 24.04 22.60
CA TRP A 633 10.23 23.89 24.00
C TRP A 633 9.65 22.51 24.32
N ILE A 634 9.16 21.76 23.33
CA ILE A 634 8.64 20.39 23.52
C ILE A 634 9.30 19.41 22.53
N THR A 635 10.57 19.66 22.20
CA THR A 635 11.36 18.72 21.37
C THR A 635 11.68 17.43 22.12
N ASP A 636 12.07 16.39 21.39
CA ASP A 636 12.55 15.13 21.99
C ASP A 636 13.71 15.33 22.98
N TYR A 637 14.53 16.38 22.80
CA TYR A 637 15.53 16.77 23.78
C TYR A 637 14.89 17.29 25.08
N ASN A 638 13.91 18.21 24.98
CA ASN A 638 13.19 18.73 26.15
C ASN A 638 12.48 17.60 26.91
N ARG A 639 11.77 16.73 26.17
CA ARG A 639 11.01 15.59 26.67
C ARG A 639 11.92 14.61 27.43
N ARG A 640 13.03 14.17 26.82
CA ARG A 640 13.98 13.22 27.43
C ARG A 640 14.68 13.75 28.68
N HIS A 641 14.98 15.05 28.75
CA HIS A 641 15.65 15.64 29.92
C HIS A 641 14.70 16.29 30.93
N ASN A 642 13.37 16.20 30.71
CA ASN A 642 12.33 16.94 31.45
C ASN A 642 12.68 18.43 31.64
N TYR A 643 13.29 19.05 30.62
CA TYR A 643 13.92 20.38 30.70
C TYR A 643 13.29 21.33 29.69
N SER A 644 12.41 22.23 30.17
CA SER A 644 11.81 23.29 29.36
C SER A 644 11.36 24.50 30.21
N SER A 645 10.87 25.54 29.54
CA SER A 645 10.24 26.72 30.16
C SER A 645 8.73 26.53 30.25
N PRO A 646 8.13 26.44 31.45
CA PRO A 646 6.69 26.15 31.61
C PRO A 646 5.77 27.10 30.84
N MET A 647 6.09 28.40 30.85
CA MET A 647 5.35 29.43 30.11
C MET A 647 5.31 29.17 28.59
N ARG A 648 6.43 28.68 28.02
CA ARG A 648 6.53 28.37 26.59
C ARG A 648 5.85 27.06 26.24
N VAL A 649 5.85 26.10 27.17
CA VAL A 649 5.05 24.87 27.05
C VAL A 649 3.55 25.22 26.99
N ASP A 650 3.09 26.17 27.81
CA ASP A 650 1.69 26.64 27.76
C ASP A 650 1.34 27.33 26.43
N GLU A 651 2.20 28.20 25.90
CA GLU A 651 2.04 28.82 24.56
C GLU A 651 2.03 27.80 23.40
N ASP A 652 2.73 26.67 23.55
CA ASP A 652 2.77 25.60 22.56
C ASP A 652 1.53 24.69 22.63
N LEU A 653 0.89 24.60 23.81
CA LEU A 653 -0.26 23.74 24.08
C LEU A 653 -1.64 24.41 23.97
N GLU A 654 -1.73 25.72 23.69
CA GLU A 654 -3.01 26.46 23.59
C GLU A 654 -4.07 25.76 22.71
N GLU A 655 -3.66 25.18 21.58
CA GLU A 655 -4.55 24.47 20.65
C GLU A 655 -4.83 22.99 21.00
N LEU A 656 -4.07 22.38 21.91
CA LEU A 656 -4.14 20.94 22.21
C LEU A 656 -5.55 20.46 22.57
N PRO A 657 -6.35 21.15 23.42
CA PRO A 657 -7.69 20.68 23.78
C PRO A 657 -8.64 20.58 22.57
N ALA A 658 -8.50 21.49 21.59
CA ALA A 658 -9.30 21.46 20.38
C ALA A 658 -8.96 20.26 19.50
N ARG A 659 -7.66 19.93 19.35
CA ARG A 659 -7.20 18.75 18.59
C ARG A 659 -7.65 17.44 19.26
N LEU A 660 -7.51 17.34 20.58
CA LEU A 660 -8.01 16.21 21.38
C LEU A 660 -9.53 16.01 21.21
N HIS A 661 -10.31 17.10 21.22
CA HIS A 661 -11.75 17.04 20.99
C HIS A 661 -12.08 16.54 19.57
N SER A 662 -11.44 17.09 18.53
CA SER A 662 -11.65 16.68 17.14
C SER A 662 -11.37 15.20 16.91
N VAL A 663 -10.25 14.67 17.41
CA VAL A 663 -9.92 13.24 17.30
C VAL A 663 -10.91 12.37 18.09
N THR A 664 -11.33 12.80 19.28
CA THR A 664 -12.31 12.08 20.11
C THR A 664 -13.69 12.02 19.43
N LEU A 665 -14.12 13.11 18.77
CA LEU A 665 -15.36 13.16 18.00
C LEU A 665 -15.28 12.30 16.74
N LEU A 666 -14.14 12.30 16.05
CA LEU A 666 -13.89 11.44 14.90
C LEU A 666 -13.98 9.96 15.28
N LEU A 667 -13.39 9.55 16.41
CA LEU A 667 -13.45 8.18 16.93
C LEU A 667 -14.90 7.71 17.13
N LYS A 668 -15.74 8.52 17.78
CA LYS A 668 -17.17 8.23 17.99
C LYS A 668 -17.92 8.10 16.66
N THR A 669 -17.71 9.06 15.75
CA THR A 669 -18.35 9.09 14.43
C THR A 669 -17.93 7.88 13.58
N ALA A 670 -16.66 7.50 13.61
CA ALA A 670 -16.14 6.36 12.86
C ALA A 670 -16.69 5.04 13.38
N ARG A 671 -16.76 4.85 14.71
CA ARG A 671 -17.40 3.68 15.31
C ARG A 671 -18.85 3.52 14.84
N GLU A 672 -19.63 4.60 14.88
CA GLU A 672 -21.04 4.59 14.45
C GLU A 672 -21.20 4.29 12.96
N ALA A 673 -20.41 4.94 12.09
CA ALA A 673 -20.47 4.71 10.64
C ALA A 673 -20.03 3.30 10.23
N LEU A 674 -18.99 2.74 10.88
CA LEU A 674 -18.47 1.41 10.55
C LEU A 674 -19.35 0.28 11.13
N ALA A 675 -20.02 0.50 12.26
CA ALA A 675 -20.89 -0.50 12.89
C ALA A 675 -22.13 -0.86 12.04
N GLU A 676 -22.54 -0.04 11.09
CA GLU A 676 -23.55 -0.42 10.08
C GLU A 676 -23.05 -1.55 9.16
N TRP A 677 -21.74 -1.59 8.87
CA TRP A 677 -21.12 -2.45 7.88
C TRP A 677 -20.36 -3.63 8.46
N PHE A 678 -19.73 -3.48 9.62
CA PHE A 678 -18.78 -4.46 10.17
C PHE A 678 -19.08 -4.79 11.63
N ASP A 679 -18.53 -5.89 12.14
CA ASP A 679 -18.64 -6.28 13.55
C ASP A 679 -17.70 -5.47 14.46
N ASP A 680 -17.90 -5.57 15.77
CA ASP A 680 -17.16 -4.75 16.73
C ASP A 680 -15.65 -5.04 16.74
N TRP A 681 -15.24 -6.25 16.32
CA TRP A 681 -13.83 -6.63 16.15
C TRP A 681 -13.17 -5.88 14.99
N THR A 682 -13.80 -5.91 13.80
CA THR A 682 -13.33 -5.18 12.61
C THR A 682 -13.34 -3.66 12.86
N VAL A 683 -14.38 -3.15 13.54
CA VAL A 683 -14.46 -1.74 13.93
C VAL A 683 -13.32 -1.40 14.90
N GLY A 684 -13.05 -2.26 15.88
CA GLY A 684 -11.94 -2.10 16.82
C GLY A 684 -10.58 -2.01 16.11
N GLU A 685 -10.25 -3.01 15.28
CA GLU A 685 -9.01 -3.06 14.49
C GLU A 685 -8.82 -1.78 13.66
N TRP A 686 -9.84 -1.35 12.92
CA TRP A 686 -9.74 -0.17 12.05
C TRP A 686 -9.55 1.13 12.85
N LEU A 687 -10.24 1.27 14.00
CA LEU A 687 -10.07 2.43 14.89
C LEU A 687 -8.66 2.46 15.52
N GLU A 688 -8.14 1.29 15.91
CA GLU A 688 -6.79 1.12 16.46
C GLU A 688 -5.70 1.43 15.42
N GLN A 689 -5.88 1.01 14.18
CA GLN A 689 -4.93 1.26 13.09
C GLN A 689 -4.90 2.73 12.64
N HIS A 690 -6.04 3.44 12.61
CA HIS A 690 -6.12 4.72 11.91
C HIS A 690 -6.42 5.97 12.75
N ILE A 691 -7.06 5.84 13.92
CA ILE A 691 -7.48 6.98 14.77
C ILE A 691 -6.76 6.97 16.12
N TRP A 692 -6.64 5.80 16.76
CA TRP A 692 -5.94 5.66 18.04
C TRP A 692 -4.51 6.25 18.05
N PRO A 693 -3.67 6.11 17.00
CA PRO A 693 -2.32 6.68 17.02
C PRO A 693 -2.31 8.20 17.09
N LEU A 694 -3.32 8.88 16.52
CA LEU A 694 -3.50 10.33 16.62
C LEU A 694 -3.83 10.73 18.06
N LEU A 695 -4.78 10.02 18.68
CA LEU A 695 -5.19 10.28 20.06
C LEU A 695 -4.05 10.03 21.06
N ASN A 696 -3.35 8.90 20.92
CA ASN A 696 -2.25 8.53 21.80
C ASN A 696 -1.07 9.51 21.68
N ARG A 697 -0.73 10.01 20.48
CA ARG A 697 0.31 11.03 20.29
C ARG A 697 -0.04 12.34 21.00
N LEU A 698 -1.29 12.82 20.86
CA LEU A 698 -1.75 14.04 21.55
C LEU A 698 -1.80 13.87 23.08
N GLN A 699 -2.29 12.73 23.58
CA GLN A 699 -2.32 12.44 25.02
C GLN A 699 -0.92 12.24 25.62
N THR A 700 0.02 11.68 24.86
CA THR A 700 1.42 11.54 25.28
C THR A 700 2.08 12.91 25.39
N LEU A 701 1.92 13.76 24.36
CA LEU A 701 2.35 15.16 24.40
C LEU A 701 1.79 15.90 25.62
N GLN A 702 0.51 15.70 25.94
CA GLN A 702 -0.11 16.29 27.13
C GLN A 702 0.61 15.89 28.42
N ARG A 703 0.76 14.58 28.67
CA ARG A 703 1.36 14.06 29.91
C ARG A 703 2.82 14.51 30.10
N GLU A 704 3.60 14.49 29.03
CA GLU A 704 5.02 14.90 29.07
C GLU A 704 5.18 16.41 29.27
N ALA A 705 4.31 17.21 28.67
CA ALA A 705 4.27 18.65 28.89
C ALA A 705 3.83 19.01 30.32
N GLU A 706 2.85 18.30 30.87
CA GLU A 706 2.46 18.42 32.29
C GLU A 706 3.63 18.07 33.22
N SER A 707 4.40 17.01 32.91
CA SER A 707 5.64 16.67 33.63
C SER A 707 6.67 17.80 33.56
N MET A 708 6.94 18.37 32.38
CA MET A 708 7.91 19.48 32.23
C MET A 708 7.45 20.74 32.96
N LYS A 709 6.15 21.02 33.00
CA LYS A 709 5.57 22.14 33.75
C LYS A 709 5.63 21.96 35.27
N ALA A 710 5.69 20.72 35.75
CA ALA A 710 5.81 20.42 37.18
C ALA A 710 7.22 20.67 37.75
N VAL A 711 8.24 20.81 36.89
CA VAL A 711 9.62 21.11 37.30
C VAL A 711 9.73 22.52 37.86
N LYS A 712 10.21 22.61 39.12
CA LYS A 712 10.39 23.89 39.85
C LYS A 712 11.85 24.33 39.94
N TYR A 713 12.78 23.40 39.75
CA TYR A 713 14.22 23.60 39.88
C TYR A 713 14.91 22.84 38.74
N TRP A 714 15.84 23.50 38.04
CA TRP A 714 16.55 22.92 36.91
C TRP A 714 18.02 22.71 37.26
N PRO A 715 18.64 21.59 36.85
CA PRO A 715 20.07 21.36 37.06
C PRO A 715 20.91 22.37 36.28
N ALA A 716 22.10 22.68 36.80
CA ALA A 716 23.12 23.39 36.04
C ALA A 716 23.56 22.55 34.83
N ARG A 717 24.02 23.20 33.76
CA ARG A 717 24.56 22.53 32.56
C ARG A 717 26.03 22.12 32.78
N PRO A 718 26.53 21.08 32.10
CA PRO A 718 25.84 20.24 31.10
C PRO A 718 24.75 19.32 31.70
N LEU A 719 23.76 18.97 30.88
CA LEU A 719 22.82 17.90 31.22
C LEU A 719 23.47 16.54 30.88
N PRO A 720 23.07 15.43 31.54
CA PRO A 720 23.62 14.11 31.25
C PRO A 720 23.52 13.75 29.77
N LEU A 721 24.54 13.08 29.24
CA LEU A 721 24.54 12.62 27.85
C LEU A 721 23.61 11.41 27.68
N LEU A 722 23.15 11.22 26.44
CA LEU A 722 22.40 10.01 26.08
C LEU A 722 23.33 8.79 26.12
N PRO A 723 23.00 7.72 26.85
CA PRO A 723 23.80 6.49 26.89
C PRO A 723 24.06 5.89 25.50
N GLU A 724 23.11 6.03 24.58
CA GLU A 724 23.19 5.54 23.20
C GLU A 724 24.30 6.24 22.39
N LEU A 725 24.69 7.46 22.77
CA LEU A 725 25.78 8.19 22.12
C LEU A 725 27.17 7.62 22.43
N ALA A 726 27.30 6.80 23.48
CA ALA A 726 28.55 6.10 23.80
C ALA A 726 28.97 5.14 22.68
N ALA A 727 28.01 4.54 21.96
CA ALA A 727 28.28 3.71 20.78
C ALA A 727 28.95 4.47 19.63
N PHE A 728 28.85 5.81 19.63
CA PHE A 728 29.47 6.72 18.67
C PHE A 728 30.70 7.46 19.23
N GLY A 729 31.24 7.00 20.37
CA GLY A 729 32.40 7.60 21.04
C GLY A 729 32.11 8.89 21.82
N VAL A 730 30.83 9.30 21.94
CA VAL A 730 30.42 10.48 22.70
C VAL A 730 29.92 10.04 24.07
N SER A 731 30.80 10.11 25.06
CA SER A 731 30.55 9.72 26.45
C SER A 731 30.89 10.86 27.41
N GLU A 732 30.40 10.79 28.65
CA GLU A 732 30.71 11.80 29.66
C GLU A 732 32.19 11.76 30.04
N PRO A 733 32.86 12.90 30.29
CA PRO A 733 34.24 12.91 30.72
C PRO A 733 34.40 12.09 32.00
N SER A 734 35.25 11.06 31.96
CA SER A 734 35.65 10.31 33.15
C SER A 734 36.18 11.28 34.21
N ALA A 735 35.64 11.22 35.44
CA ALA A 735 35.90 12.19 36.52
C ALA A 735 37.31 12.06 37.16
N VAL A 736 38.33 11.75 36.36
CA VAL A 736 39.71 11.45 36.77
C VAL A 736 40.67 12.40 36.05
N ASP A 737 40.67 13.66 36.48
CA ASP A 737 41.79 14.61 36.28
C ASP A 737 41.72 15.79 37.29
N GLY A 738 41.20 15.50 38.50
CA GLY A 738 40.86 16.50 39.53
C GLY A 738 41.74 16.51 40.80
N GLN A 739 42.77 15.66 40.88
CA GLN A 739 43.69 15.60 42.03
C GLN A 739 45.15 15.64 41.55
N GLY A 740 45.66 16.85 41.32
CA GLY A 740 46.97 17.04 40.67
C GLY A 740 47.70 18.35 41.00
N ARG A 741 47.34 19.06 42.07
CA ARG A 741 48.17 20.15 42.63
C ARG A 741 48.18 20.09 44.15
N GLN A 742 49.33 19.68 44.68
CA GLN A 742 49.67 19.82 46.09
C GLN A 742 49.76 21.30 46.45
N GLU A 743 49.00 21.74 47.45
CA GLU A 743 49.36 22.95 48.18
C GLU A 743 50.57 22.63 49.05
N GLY A 744 51.69 23.31 48.79
CA GLY A 744 52.90 23.17 49.58
C GLY A 744 52.79 23.98 50.87
N ASP A 745 52.28 23.37 51.94
CA ASP A 745 52.28 23.99 53.26
C ASP A 745 53.68 23.87 53.91
N GLY A 746 54.45 24.97 53.81
CA GLY A 746 55.78 25.09 54.39
C GLY A 746 55.71 25.55 55.85
N GLY A 747 55.82 24.58 56.77
CA GLY A 747 55.49 24.74 58.19
C GLY A 747 56.12 25.88 58.99
N GLY A 748 55.48 26.19 60.13
CA GLY A 748 55.89 27.29 61.00
C GLY A 748 55.31 27.28 62.43
N GLY A 749 55.79 26.39 63.29
CA GLY A 749 56.07 26.72 64.69
C GLY A 749 54.99 26.53 65.78
N ARG A 750 55.50 26.05 66.93
CA ARG A 750 55.02 26.09 68.32
C ARG A 750 54.10 27.30 68.67
N THR A 751 53.17 27.21 69.62
CA THR A 751 53.18 26.43 70.89
C THR A 751 51.75 26.16 71.37
#